data_AF-A0A938GPP8-F1
#
_entry.id   AF-A0A938GPP8-F1
#
_cell.length_a   1.000
_cell.length_b   1.000
_cell.length_c   1.000
_cell.angle_alpha   90.00
_cell.angle_beta   90.00
_cell.angle_gamma   90.00
#
_symmetry.space_group_name_H-M   'P 1'
#
loop_
_entity.id
_entity.type
_entity.pdbx_description
1 polymer ?
#
loop_
_entity_poly.entity_id
_entity_poly.type
_entity_poly.pdbx_seq_one_letter_code
_entity_poly.pdbx_strand_id
1 'polypeptide(L)'
;MCLARLTVMCCFFVSSRWVPVVLVVAIMLASRLLQAAVVINEIHYHPVEIEAFDDSGRPVLDLSEDVHEFLELHNPTNTDASLSNWSLSGGVSFDFPPGTILPARGFLVVARNPRRLEMIPSYGLSLNQVLGPYRGVLANSGDTVRLIDSSGKLVDAVTYSASSPWAVGADALGADDEWTGARSADHQYRGRSLERVRVDHPSADPANWIASPLSKGPTPGGTNSSASSWVRPVVMAFSAVQTNGADALTRSNQPVRVAALFSSAHLLSNISVEWFVDNVNLTNEPLNELLMAADPTQPGSYFSAVIPGQVNRAVVRYRIKADRGVGVEVVSPRADDPFQWHAFFVSPTRVGANPAYDVFIRGSALTQLEVNISQSPRRVTLPDPPGIPRASWNADEAAIFVHEGRVYDIRMRYHGSRYNRNAGRQSYKFRFPRYAPLNGRTSYFETDKGDEHRLGWLPYHAADLPVFRCRSVDLYLNANAALVRLEQEEMDTDLYERWIREQEAKYPDRRKERRGWFYKSSGVVPLESALGIGQASSYTTSGEGPYYIGNCAPIPPKQGWNLRQRYDWTFPIQMDSWRGGGDVHDLVTGLWSARGDLPTAPNPRLPSLKDYLLANFDIDATLTYIAIRNWSAPFDNATHNHFLWKKGDGRWGMAAWDLDAEFSNSGQSIFWDEWEPVQPDSLRGPQWIKDSFLKTFRDEFRRKIYILTHTLLTPSNMVAMGAGAHASFAASRTPVVVAQSGLGPWHAPVKPQPLAPANGAGVVPPALLVASAYSHTRPSNPEPHVSSIWTIRRSDGGYTNPVFRLHTTSNLTSLPVPFDELVFGETYFWKVSYLDRNGHPSRDSDESSFNYGPERVTVPLITISPESLWRYEVSGTPQPADWTGFGFDDSGWKQGAALIADETGRLPELIRTTFAR
;
A
#
# COMPACT_ATOMS: atom_id res chain seq x y z
N MET A 1 39.03 -4.01 42.25
CA MET A 1 39.55 -4.62 41.01
C MET A 1 38.38 -4.88 40.09
N CYS A 2 38.41 -4.29 38.89
CA CYS A 2 37.80 -4.70 37.60
C CYS A 2 36.45 -5.47 37.61
N LEU A 3 35.43 -5.19 36.80
CA LEU A 3 35.36 -4.49 35.51
C LEU A 3 33.86 -4.29 35.22
N ALA A 4 33.45 -3.07 34.86
CA ALA A 4 32.08 -2.74 34.44
C ALA A 4 31.94 -2.90 32.92
N ARG A 5 30.84 -3.51 32.46
CA ARG A 5 30.34 -3.42 31.08
C ARG A 5 28.87 -3.02 31.13
N LEU A 6 28.61 -1.75 30.80
CA LEU A 6 27.30 -1.22 30.44
C LEU A 6 27.08 -1.48 28.95
N THR A 7 25.99 -2.15 28.59
CA THR A 7 25.48 -2.22 27.21
C THR A 7 24.10 -1.58 27.20
N VAL A 8 23.95 -0.55 26.38
CA VAL A 8 22.73 0.21 26.09
C VAL A 8 21.90 -0.56 25.07
N MET A 9 20.58 -0.65 25.26
CA MET A 9 19.64 -1.04 24.21
C MET A 9 18.39 -0.15 24.26
N CYS A 10 18.15 0.53 23.14
CA CYS A 10 17.02 1.42 22.86
C CYS A 10 15.74 0.64 22.52
N CYS A 11 14.56 1.18 22.87
CA CYS A 11 13.30 1.03 22.11
C CYS A 11 12.34 2.22 22.38
N PHE A 12 11.77 2.77 21.29
CA PHE A 12 10.68 3.78 21.17
C PHE A 12 9.30 3.14 21.55
N PHE A 13 8.17 3.78 21.92
CA PHE A 13 7.45 5.01 21.50
C PHE A 13 6.65 5.60 22.70
N VAL A 14 6.77 6.90 23.02
CA VAL A 14 5.87 8.06 22.74
C VAL A 14 4.40 7.97 23.21
N SER A 15 4.08 8.59 24.35
CA SER A 15 3.03 9.63 24.45
C SER A 15 3.27 10.57 25.65
N SER A 16 2.83 11.80 25.47
CA SER A 16 3.19 13.05 26.14
C SER A 16 2.87 13.21 27.64
N ARG A 17 3.77 13.84 28.39
CA ARG A 17 3.50 15.04 29.23
C ARG A 17 4.80 15.77 29.61
N TRP A 18 4.64 17.09 29.76
CA TRP A 18 5.64 18.15 29.85
C TRP A 18 6.41 18.20 31.19
N VAL A 19 7.55 18.94 31.19
CA VAL A 19 8.22 19.73 32.29
C VAL A 19 9.76 19.49 32.29
N PRO A 20 10.67 20.49 32.57
CA PRO A 20 10.83 21.85 32.06
C PRO A 20 12.29 22.14 31.56
N VAL A 21 12.51 23.36 31.08
CA VAL A 21 13.80 24.01 30.76
C VAL A 21 14.80 23.95 31.92
N VAL A 22 16.05 23.53 31.69
CA VAL A 22 17.34 24.14 32.15
C VAL A 22 18.51 23.32 31.54
N LEU A 23 19.29 23.92 30.62
CA LEU A 23 20.74 24.17 30.71
C LEU A 23 21.34 24.44 29.31
N VAL A 24 21.29 25.71 28.89
CA VAL A 24 22.31 26.30 28.01
C VAL A 24 23.33 26.93 28.95
N VAL A 25 24.61 26.59 28.81
CA VAL A 25 25.80 27.47 28.95
C VAL A 25 27.06 26.59 28.81
N ALA A 26 28.04 27.11 28.07
CA ALA A 26 29.25 26.47 27.50
C ALA A 26 28.93 25.70 26.21
N ILE A 27 29.18 26.22 25.00
CA ILE A 27 30.46 26.77 24.52
C ILE A 27 30.21 27.82 23.42
N MET A 28 30.59 29.06 23.70
CA MET A 28 31.04 30.12 22.76
C MET A 28 32.06 30.89 23.62
N LEU A 29 33.36 30.96 23.35
CA LEU A 29 34.06 31.45 22.17
C LEU A 29 35.54 31.01 22.25
N ALA A 30 36.13 30.59 21.13
CA ALA A 30 37.47 31.00 20.65
C ALA A 30 37.77 30.28 19.32
N SER A 31 37.57 31.02 18.24
CA SER A 31 37.77 30.65 16.85
C SER A 31 39.25 30.51 16.47
N ARG A 32 39.60 29.47 15.70
CA ARG A 32 40.51 29.52 14.54
C ARG A 32 40.31 28.27 13.65
N LEU A 33 39.77 28.53 12.46
CA LEU A 33 39.88 27.82 11.18
C LEU A 33 40.15 26.29 11.21
N LEU A 34 39.07 25.51 11.06
CA LEU A 34 39.10 24.27 10.29
C LEU A 34 37.97 24.34 9.28
N GLN A 35 38.21 25.09 8.21
CA GLN A 35 37.35 25.13 7.04
C GLN A 35 37.69 23.92 6.16
N ALA A 36 36.95 22.84 6.37
CA ALA A 36 36.84 21.69 5.49
C ALA A 36 35.48 21.02 5.75
N ALA A 37 34.40 21.51 5.14
CA ALA A 37 33.11 20.84 5.20
C ALA A 37 32.55 20.77 3.78
N VAL A 38 32.74 19.61 3.15
CA VAL A 38 31.97 19.21 1.97
C VAL A 38 30.54 18.93 2.44
N VAL A 39 29.56 19.42 1.70
CA VAL A 39 28.15 19.37 2.09
C VAL A 39 27.31 18.64 1.04
N ILE A 40 26.21 18.05 1.48
CA ILE A 40 25.15 17.58 0.56
C ILE A 40 24.43 18.83 0.03
N ASN A 41 24.38 18.98 -1.30
CA ASN A 41 23.93 20.22 -1.95
C ASN A 41 22.61 20.06 -2.73
N GLU A 42 22.42 18.92 -3.38
CA GLU A 42 21.23 18.63 -4.19
C GLU A 42 20.89 17.14 -4.12
N ILE A 43 19.60 16.82 -4.09
CA ILE A 43 19.07 15.45 -4.07
C ILE A 43 18.00 15.33 -5.15
N HIS A 44 18.23 14.51 -6.16
CA HIS A 44 17.26 14.21 -7.21
C HIS A 44 16.79 12.77 -7.05
N TYR A 45 15.77 12.60 -6.21
CA TYR A 45 15.31 11.28 -5.78
C TYR A 45 14.21 10.70 -6.66
N HIS A 46 13.47 11.51 -7.43
CA HIS A 46 12.42 10.99 -8.32
C HIS A 46 12.45 11.72 -9.67
N PRO A 47 13.28 11.26 -10.62
CA PRO A 47 13.29 11.81 -11.96
C PRO A 47 11.96 11.55 -12.70
N VAL A 48 11.61 12.43 -13.65
CA VAL A 48 10.50 12.17 -14.58
C VAL A 48 10.98 11.23 -15.69
N GLU A 49 10.52 9.99 -15.70
CA GLU A 49 10.92 8.99 -16.69
C GLU A 49 9.73 8.42 -17.47
N ILE A 50 9.50 8.94 -18.68
CA ILE A 50 8.46 8.46 -19.59
C ILE A 50 8.98 7.30 -20.42
N GLU A 51 8.05 6.40 -20.72
CA GLU A 51 8.25 5.26 -21.60
C GLU A 51 8.80 5.61 -22.99
N ALA A 52 9.78 4.83 -23.42
CA ALA A 52 10.31 4.86 -24.78
C ALA A 52 10.49 3.42 -25.27
N PHE A 53 10.08 3.17 -26.52
CA PHE A 53 10.17 1.85 -27.15
C PHE A 53 11.00 1.94 -28.44
N ASP A 54 11.76 0.89 -28.73
CA ASP A 54 12.45 0.75 -30.02
C ASP A 54 11.48 0.31 -31.13
N ASP A 55 11.97 0.22 -32.37
CA ASP A 55 11.17 -0.19 -33.54
C ASP A 55 10.59 -1.61 -33.40
N SER A 56 11.16 -2.44 -32.53
CA SER A 56 10.66 -3.79 -32.22
C SER A 56 9.60 -3.80 -31.11
N GLY A 57 9.29 -2.63 -30.52
CA GLY A 57 8.34 -2.47 -29.44
C GLY A 57 8.88 -2.93 -28.09
N ARG A 58 10.21 -2.98 -27.92
CA ARG A 58 10.87 -3.27 -26.63
C ARG A 58 11.19 -1.97 -25.89
N PRO A 59 11.12 -1.95 -24.56
CA PRO A 59 11.54 -0.78 -23.81
C PRO A 59 13.01 -0.44 -24.10
N VAL A 60 13.28 0.84 -24.39
CA VAL A 60 14.65 1.35 -24.62
C VAL A 60 15.44 1.40 -23.31
N LEU A 61 14.72 1.46 -22.19
CA LEU A 61 15.25 1.62 -20.85
C LEU A 61 14.47 0.76 -19.86
N ASP A 62 15.19 0.18 -18.91
CA ASP A 62 14.61 -0.34 -17.68
C ASP A 62 14.52 0.82 -16.68
N LEU A 63 13.29 1.24 -16.36
CA LEU A 63 13.00 2.34 -15.45
C LEU A 63 12.48 1.82 -14.09
N SER A 64 12.86 0.60 -13.69
CA SER A 64 12.41 0.01 -12.42
C SER A 64 13.10 0.58 -11.17
N GLU A 65 14.20 1.30 -11.34
CA GLU A 65 15.04 1.84 -10.25
C GLU A 65 15.52 3.26 -10.57
N ASP A 66 14.64 4.09 -11.16
CA ASP A 66 14.83 5.53 -11.40
C ASP A 66 16.27 5.89 -11.85
N VAL A 67 16.60 5.50 -13.08
CA VAL A 67 18.00 5.40 -13.55
C VAL A 67 18.71 6.75 -13.73
N HIS A 68 17.98 7.86 -13.64
CA HIS A 68 18.51 9.24 -13.66
C HIS A 68 18.57 9.91 -12.28
N GLU A 69 18.37 9.17 -11.18
CA GLU A 69 18.61 9.68 -9.82
C GLU A 69 20.07 10.10 -9.60
N PHE A 70 20.27 11.12 -8.77
CA PHE A 70 21.59 11.55 -8.33
C PHE A 70 21.60 12.25 -6.96
N LEU A 71 22.79 12.27 -6.35
CA LEU A 71 23.14 13.09 -5.20
C LEU A 71 24.30 14.01 -5.58
N GLU A 72 24.26 15.28 -5.16
CA GLU A 72 25.36 16.21 -5.37
C GLU A 72 26.02 16.64 -4.05
N LEU A 73 27.36 16.68 -4.07
CA LEU A 73 28.20 17.27 -3.05
C LEU A 73 28.79 18.60 -3.52
N HIS A 74 28.87 19.58 -2.62
CA HIS A 74 29.53 20.86 -2.86
C HIS A 74 30.65 21.12 -1.85
N ASN A 75 31.76 21.69 -2.32
CA ASN A 75 32.84 22.20 -1.48
C ASN A 75 32.76 23.74 -1.41
N PRO A 76 32.18 24.32 -0.34
CA PRO A 76 32.04 25.77 -0.18
C PRO A 76 33.35 26.46 0.21
N THR A 77 34.46 25.74 0.33
CA THR A 77 35.74 26.29 0.75
C THR A 77 36.57 26.79 -0.44
N ASN A 78 37.63 27.56 -0.15
CA ASN A 78 38.57 28.04 -1.16
C ASN A 78 39.74 27.05 -1.38
N THR A 79 39.63 25.82 -0.89
CA THR A 79 40.68 24.80 -0.95
C THR A 79 40.09 23.49 -1.43
N ASP A 80 40.86 22.74 -2.21
CA ASP A 80 40.46 21.40 -2.66
C ASP A 80 40.24 20.47 -1.46
N ALA A 81 39.17 19.68 -1.50
CA ALA A 81 38.84 18.69 -0.48
C ALA A 81 39.14 17.29 -1.00
N SER A 82 39.91 16.51 -0.25
CA SER A 82 40.10 15.08 -0.56
C SER A 82 38.93 14.28 0.01
N LEU A 83 38.27 13.51 -0.86
CA LEU A 83 37.23 12.56 -0.51
C LEU A 83 37.75 11.12 -0.48
N SER A 84 39.08 10.93 -0.47
CA SER A 84 39.69 9.60 -0.50
C SER A 84 39.22 8.76 0.69
N ASN A 85 38.60 7.61 0.40
CA ASN A 85 38.02 6.69 1.41
C ASN A 85 36.87 7.29 2.23
N TRP A 86 36.22 8.36 1.76
CA TRP A 86 34.93 8.79 2.29
C TRP A 86 33.83 7.85 1.79
N SER A 87 32.64 7.93 2.38
CA SER A 87 31.50 7.16 1.89
C SER A 87 30.16 7.90 2.02
N LEU A 88 29.22 7.49 1.18
CA LEU A 88 27.79 7.75 1.32
C LEU A 88 27.13 6.51 1.95
N SER A 89 26.18 6.74 2.85
CA SER A 89 25.36 5.69 3.47
C SER A 89 23.91 6.14 3.72
N GLY A 90 23.02 5.17 3.96
CA GLY A 90 21.57 5.38 4.11
C GLY A 90 20.82 4.76 2.95
N GLY A 91 19.96 5.52 2.27
CA GLY A 91 19.25 5.08 1.06
C GLY A 91 20.17 4.63 -0.07
N VAL A 92 21.35 5.26 -0.14
CA VAL A 92 22.41 4.93 -1.09
C VAL A 92 23.71 4.56 -0.38
N SER A 93 24.52 3.73 -1.04
CA SER A 93 25.88 3.36 -0.60
C SER A 93 26.87 3.58 -1.73
N PHE A 94 27.91 4.36 -1.45
CA PHE A 94 29.00 4.63 -2.38
C PHE A 94 30.30 4.91 -1.62
N ASP A 95 31.38 4.26 -2.02
CA ASP A 95 32.71 4.43 -1.44
C ASP A 95 33.55 5.25 -2.42
N PHE A 96 34.02 6.43 -1.99
CA PHE A 96 34.79 7.32 -2.85
C PHE A 96 36.19 6.75 -3.09
N PRO A 97 36.61 6.57 -4.36
CA PRO A 97 37.93 6.02 -4.67
C PRO A 97 39.08 6.82 -4.05
N PRO A 98 40.19 6.16 -3.68
CA PRO A 98 41.42 6.87 -3.33
C PRO A 98 41.84 7.82 -4.46
N GLY A 99 42.20 9.04 -4.09
CA GLY A 99 42.56 10.10 -5.04
C GLY A 99 41.39 10.96 -5.54
N THR A 100 40.15 10.72 -5.10
CA THR A 100 39.04 11.62 -5.41
C THR A 100 39.26 12.99 -4.75
N ILE A 101 39.33 14.03 -5.58
CA ILE A 101 39.45 15.43 -5.16
C ILE A 101 38.20 16.18 -5.61
N LEU A 102 37.57 16.88 -4.67
CA LEU A 102 36.51 17.85 -4.95
C LEU A 102 37.13 19.26 -4.93
N PRO A 103 37.26 19.94 -6.08
CA PRO A 103 37.93 21.23 -6.17
C PRO A 103 37.34 22.30 -5.23
N ALA A 104 38.15 23.30 -4.90
CA ALA A 104 37.67 24.53 -4.25
C ALA A 104 36.47 25.12 -5.01
N ARG A 105 35.38 25.43 -4.30
CA ARG A 105 34.10 25.90 -4.89
C ARG A 105 33.46 24.94 -5.89
N GLY A 106 33.96 23.70 -5.99
CA GLY A 106 33.52 22.70 -6.96
C GLY A 106 32.30 21.91 -6.50
N PHE A 107 31.75 21.16 -7.45
CA PHE A 107 30.61 20.26 -7.29
C PHE A 107 31.00 18.86 -7.76
N LEU A 108 30.45 17.83 -7.12
CA LEU A 108 30.65 16.43 -7.49
C LEU A 108 29.32 15.69 -7.40
N VAL A 109 28.91 15.08 -8.51
CA VAL A 109 27.67 14.32 -8.60
C VAL A 109 27.97 12.83 -8.41
N VAL A 110 27.13 12.13 -7.66
CA VAL A 110 27.14 10.66 -7.53
C VAL A 110 25.79 10.14 -8.01
N ALA A 111 25.79 9.41 -9.12
CA ALA A 111 24.57 9.04 -9.85
C ALA A 111 24.28 7.53 -9.81
N ARG A 112 23.01 7.16 -10.00
CA ARG A 112 22.62 5.76 -10.21
C ARG A 112 23.23 5.21 -11.50
N ASN A 113 23.17 6.00 -12.58
CA ASN A 113 23.81 5.69 -13.84
C ASN A 113 24.60 6.91 -14.38
N PRO A 114 25.92 6.99 -14.12
CA PRO A 114 26.73 8.16 -14.46
C PRO A 114 26.70 8.53 -15.94
N ARG A 115 26.72 7.52 -16.83
CA ARG A 115 26.70 7.75 -18.29
C ARG A 115 25.36 8.30 -18.76
N ARG A 116 24.25 7.84 -18.17
CA ARG A 116 22.90 8.34 -18.53
C ARG A 116 22.71 9.78 -18.09
N LEU A 117 23.14 10.10 -16.87
CA LEU A 117 23.06 11.46 -16.34
C LEU A 117 23.90 12.44 -17.17
N GLU A 118 25.11 12.04 -17.56
CA GLU A 118 26.00 12.86 -18.43
C GLU A 118 25.41 13.13 -19.82
N MET A 119 24.65 12.18 -20.38
CA MET A 119 24.01 12.35 -21.69
C MET A 119 22.83 13.33 -21.68
N ILE A 120 22.39 13.86 -20.53
CA ILE A 120 21.33 14.87 -20.46
C ILE A 120 21.92 16.24 -20.83
N PRO A 121 21.68 16.77 -22.04
CA PRO A 121 22.45 17.91 -22.54
C PRO A 121 22.22 19.20 -21.74
N SER A 122 21.03 19.35 -21.14
CA SER A 122 20.71 20.54 -20.33
C SER A 122 21.52 20.64 -19.04
N TYR A 123 22.11 19.55 -18.55
CA TYR A 123 22.96 19.58 -17.36
C TYR A 123 24.38 20.01 -17.66
N GLY A 124 24.87 19.85 -18.89
CA GLY A 124 26.24 20.24 -19.25
C GLY A 124 27.33 19.53 -18.43
N LEU A 125 27.02 18.32 -17.95
CA LEU A 125 27.95 17.51 -17.16
C LEU A 125 29.03 16.88 -18.04
N SER A 126 30.16 16.56 -17.42
CA SER A 126 31.19 15.72 -18.01
C SER A 126 31.54 14.57 -17.08
N LEU A 127 32.03 13.44 -17.62
CA LEU A 127 32.25 12.21 -16.85
C LEU A 127 33.27 12.33 -15.71
N ASN A 128 34.09 13.38 -15.66
CA ASN A 128 34.98 13.67 -14.54
C ASN A 128 34.25 14.35 -13.35
N GLN A 129 33.03 14.87 -13.56
CA GLN A 129 32.18 15.50 -12.54
C GLN A 129 31.12 14.53 -11.98
N VAL A 130 30.96 13.35 -12.58
CA VAL A 130 29.93 12.37 -12.22
C VAL A 130 30.57 11.03 -11.87
N LEU A 131 30.42 10.64 -10.60
CA LEU A 131 30.81 9.32 -10.08
C LEU A 131 29.60 8.39 -9.96
N GLY A 132 29.88 7.12 -9.73
CA GLY A 132 28.89 6.05 -9.56
C GLY A 132 29.30 4.78 -10.31
N PRO A 133 28.38 3.82 -10.51
CA PRO A 133 27.03 3.80 -9.95
C PRO A 133 27.07 3.64 -8.42
N TYR A 134 26.21 4.35 -7.68
CA TYR A 134 25.96 3.99 -6.28
C TYR A 134 25.05 2.75 -6.18
N ARG A 135 25.11 2.06 -5.03
CA ARG A 135 24.19 0.97 -4.65
C ARG A 135 23.01 1.54 -3.86
N GLY A 136 21.87 0.84 -3.87
CA GLY A 136 20.62 1.34 -3.26
C GLY A 136 19.83 2.24 -4.23
N VAL A 137 18.81 2.92 -3.72
CA VAL A 137 17.93 3.86 -4.44
C VAL A 137 17.56 5.00 -3.49
N LEU A 138 17.25 6.17 -4.02
CA LEU A 138 16.71 7.26 -3.22
C LEU A 138 15.19 7.11 -3.14
N ALA A 139 14.64 6.64 -2.01
CA ALA A 139 13.21 6.34 -1.96
C ALA A 139 12.32 7.57 -2.27
N ASN A 140 11.37 7.38 -3.20
CA ASN A 140 10.42 8.42 -3.65
C ASN A 140 9.51 8.96 -2.55
N SER A 141 9.34 8.22 -1.45
CA SER A 141 8.58 8.68 -0.27
C SER A 141 9.40 9.46 0.76
N GLY A 142 10.73 9.44 0.65
CA GLY A 142 11.66 9.96 1.65
C GLY A 142 12.70 8.93 2.11
N ASP A 143 13.92 9.40 2.37
CA ASP A 143 15.04 8.58 2.83
C ASP A 143 16.04 9.43 3.67
N THR A 144 17.06 8.78 4.21
CA THR A 144 18.21 9.45 4.83
C THR A 144 19.48 9.24 4.03
N VAL A 145 20.22 10.33 3.78
CA VAL A 145 21.55 10.31 3.17
C VAL A 145 22.56 10.84 4.16
N ARG A 146 23.70 10.17 4.29
CA ARG A 146 24.80 10.52 5.20
C ARG A 146 26.12 10.54 4.45
N LEU A 147 26.90 11.59 4.64
CA LEU A 147 28.27 11.72 4.18
C LEU A 147 29.24 11.45 5.33
N ILE A 148 30.13 10.48 5.16
CA ILE A 148 31.05 10.01 6.20
C ILE A 148 32.49 10.18 5.68
N ASP A 149 33.37 10.73 6.51
CA ASP A 149 34.79 10.90 6.17
C ASP A 149 35.61 9.60 6.33
N SER A 150 36.87 9.64 5.93
CA SER A 150 37.78 8.49 6.00
C SER A 150 38.09 7.99 7.42
N SER A 151 37.73 8.75 8.46
CA SER A 151 37.84 8.32 9.86
C SER A 151 36.55 7.68 10.39
N GLY A 152 35.49 7.62 9.57
CA GLY A 152 34.17 7.16 9.98
C GLY A 152 33.31 8.23 10.65
N LYS A 153 33.71 9.51 10.59
CA LYS A 153 32.96 10.61 11.21
C LYS A 153 31.90 11.14 10.25
N LEU A 154 30.71 11.42 10.80
CA LEU A 154 29.63 12.09 10.06
C LEU A 154 30.02 13.53 9.72
N VAL A 155 29.99 13.87 8.44
CA VAL A 155 30.29 15.21 7.90
C VAL A 155 29.00 15.99 7.66
N ASP A 156 28.04 15.37 6.98
CA ASP A 156 26.73 15.96 6.70
C ASP A 156 25.66 14.85 6.62
N ALA A 157 24.41 15.17 6.93
CA ALA A 157 23.29 14.25 6.87
C ALA A 157 21.96 14.95 6.65
N VAL A 158 21.09 14.34 5.86
CA VAL A 158 19.76 14.84 5.58
C VAL A 158 18.76 13.68 5.55
N THR A 159 17.63 13.84 6.24
CA THR A 159 16.48 12.94 6.18
C THR A 159 15.35 13.69 5.51
N TYR A 160 15.13 13.44 4.22
CA TYR A 160 14.13 14.13 3.41
C TYR A 160 12.81 13.35 3.34
N SER A 161 11.74 14.02 2.91
CA SER A 161 10.44 13.40 2.66
C SER A 161 9.77 14.01 1.43
N ALA A 162 8.89 13.25 0.77
CA ALA A 162 7.99 13.76 -0.26
C ALA A 162 6.75 14.49 0.31
N SER A 163 6.65 14.59 1.64
CA SER A 163 5.54 15.24 2.34
C SER A 163 5.97 16.50 3.09
N SER A 164 5.01 17.40 3.31
CA SER A 164 5.17 18.56 4.20
C SER A 164 5.79 18.14 5.56
N PRO A 165 6.76 18.88 6.11
CA PRO A 165 7.16 20.23 5.73
C PRO A 165 8.21 20.30 4.61
N TRP A 166 8.63 19.19 3.99
CA TRP A 166 9.54 19.22 2.84
C TRP A 166 8.82 19.71 1.58
N ALA A 167 9.60 20.12 0.57
CA ALA A 167 9.05 20.57 -0.71
C ALA A 167 8.45 19.39 -1.49
N VAL A 168 7.12 19.29 -1.51
CA VAL A 168 6.38 18.20 -2.17
C VAL A 168 6.68 18.17 -3.67
N GLY A 169 6.90 19.34 -4.27
CA GLY A 169 7.21 19.46 -5.70
C GLY A 169 8.49 18.74 -6.15
N ALA A 170 9.39 18.36 -5.25
CA ALA A 170 10.61 17.60 -5.59
C ALA A 170 10.34 16.09 -5.83
N ASP A 171 9.12 15.63 -5.56
CA ASP A 171 8.68 14.27 -5.89
C ASP A 171 8.31 14.19 -7.38
N ALA A 172 9.33 14.22 -8.24
CA ALA A 172 9.24 14.46 -9.68
C ALA A 172 8.66 15.84 -10.02
N LEU A 173 7.34 15.94 -10.14
CA LEU A 173 6.60 17.20 -10.30
C LEU A 173 5.65 17.46 -9.11
N GLY A 174 5.69 16.63 -8.08
CA GLY A 174 4.80 16.61 -6.92
C GLY A 174 3.49 15.85 -7.14
N ALA A 175 3.01 15.78 -8.38
CA ALA A 175 1.85 14.99 -8.81
C ALA A 175 1.90 14.75 -10.32
N ASP A 176 0.94 13.98 -10.85
CA ASP A 176 0.85 13.76 -12.30
C ASP A 176 0.38 15.04 -13.04
N ASP A 177 0.55 15.05 -14.36
CA ASP A 177 0.34 16.21 -15.24
C ASP A 177 -1.02 16.90 -15.05
N GLU A 178 -2.09 16.15 -14.81
CA GLU A 178 -3.44 16.67 -14.64
C GLU A 178 -3.66 17.47 -13.35
N TRP A 179 -2.80 17.32 -12.33
CA TRP A 179 -2.86 18.12 -11.10
C TRP A 179 -1.93 19.33 -11.16
N THR A 180 -0.76 19.18 -11.79
CA THR A 180 0.27 20.23 -11.82
C THR A 180 0.07 21.21 -12.98
N GLY A 181 -0.59 20.79 -14.05
CA GLY A 181 -0.64 21.50 -15.33
C GLY A 181 0.70 21.50 -16.08
N ALA A 182 1.75 20.92 -15.51
CA ALA A 182 3.02 20.69 -16.16
C ALA A 182 2.92 19.41 -17.02
N ARG A 183 3.65 19.36 -18.14
CA ARG A 183 3.70 18.16 -18.98
C ARG A 183 4.97 17.41 -18.67
N SER A 184 4.87 16.19 -18.15
CA SER A 184 6.03 15.34 -17.84
C SER A 184 6.99 15.21 -19.03
N ALA A 185 6.46 15.19 -20.27
CA ALA A 185 7.27 15.11 -21.49
C ALA A 185 8.27 16.26 -21.66
N ASP A 186 7.94 17.45 -21.17
CA ASP A 186 8.84 18.61 -21.21
C ASP A 186 9.98 18.49 -20.16
N HIS A 187 9.84 17.56 -19.22
CA HIS A 187 10.74 17.35 -18.09
C HIS A 187 11.41 15.96 -18.08
N GLN A 188 11.37 15.22 -19.19
CA GLN A 188 11.98 13.89 -19.33
C GLN A 188 13.43 13.86 -18.80
N TYR A 189 13.72 12.84 -17.98
CA TYR A 189 14.95 12.58 -17.21
C TYR A 189 15.30 13.60 -16.12
N ARG A 190 14.50 14.66 -16.00
CA ARG A 190 14.67 15.75 -15.04
C ARG A 190 13.50 15.66 -14.07
N GLY A 191 12.57 16.59 -14.09
CA GLY A 191 11.61 16.78 -13.00
C GLY A 191 12.08 17.92 -12.13
N ARG A 192 12.04 17.73 -10.80
CA ARG A 192 12.51 18.70 -9.82
C ARG A 192 13.33 17.98 -8.75
N SER A 193 14.41 18.61 -8.31
CA SER A 193 15.27 18.12 -7.23
C SER A 193 15.04 18.91 -5.95
N LEU A 194 15.45 18.37 -4.80
CA LEU A 194 15.64 19.17 -3.59
C LEU A 194 16.97 19.90 -3.68
N GLU A 195 16.92 21.23 -3.76
CA GLU A 195 18.09 22.11 -3.76
C GLU A 195 18.28 22.73 -2.38
N ARG A 196 19.51 22.64 -1.85
CA ARG A 196 19.89 23.34 -0.63
C ARG A 196 19.95 24.85 -0.88
N VAL A 197 19.27 25.61 -0.03
CA VAL A 197 19.17 27.08 -0.13
C VAL A 197 20.46 27.75 0.34
N ARG A 198 21.02 27.29 1.46
CA ARG A 198 22.19 27.90 2.10
C ARG A 198 23.12 26.83 2.71
N VAL A 199 24.41 26.91 2.36
CA VAL A 199 25.41 25.87 2.65
C VAL A 199 25.85 25.81 4.12
N ASP A 200 25.87 26.93 4.84
CA ASP A 200 26.22 27.03 6.26
C ASP A 200 25.00 26.89 7.19
N HIS A 201 23.80 26.70 6.64
CA HIS A 201 22.60 26.38 7.40
C HIS A 201 22.47 24.86 7.59
N PRO A 202 22.00 24.35 8.74
CA PRO A 202 21.76 22.92 8.96
C PRO A 202 21.01 22.25 7.80
N SER A 203 21.53 21.11 7.36
CA SER A 203 20.94 20.22 6.35
C SER A 203 19.72 19.46 6.87
N ALA A 204 19.63 19.25 8.18
CA ALA A 204 18.47 18.63 8.81
C ALA A 204 17.24 19.56 8.89
N ASP A 205 17.36 20.86 8.56
CA ASP A 205 16.24 21.79 8.56
C ASP A 205 15.52 21.81 7.20
N PRO A 206 14.23 21.40 7.11
CA PRO A 206 13.44 21.44 5.89
C PRO A 206 13.22 22.86 5.32
N ALA A 207 13.45 23.92 6.08
CA ALA A 207 13.45 25.30 5.58
C ALA A 207 14.60 25.56 4.60
N ASN A 208 15.71 24.81 4.75
CA ASN A 208 16.90 24.94 3.93
C ASN A 208 16.83 24.15 2.61
N TRP A 209 15.69 23.52 2.31
CA TRP A 209 15.48 22.75 1.10
C TRP A 209 14.20 23.20 0.40
N ILE A 210 14.33 23.52 -0.88
CA ILE A 210 13.21 23.85 -1.76
C ILE A 210 13.33 23.07 -3.06
N ALA A 211 12.20 22.83 -3.73
CA ALA A 211 12.24 22.13 -5.00
C ALA A 211 12.78 23.06 -6.10
N SER A 212 13.73 22.58 -6.91
CA SER A 212 14.30 23.33 -8.04
C SER A 212 13.20 23.98 -8.89
N PRO A 213 13.34 25.23 -9.38
CA PRO A 213 12.28 25.88 -10.15
C PRO A 213 11.88 25.07 -11.38
N LEU A 214 10.58 24.85 -11.59
CA LEU A 214 10.08 24.03 -12.70
C LEU A 214 10.62 24.47 -14.07
N SER A 215 10.77 25.79 -14.29
CA SER A 215 11.28 26.36 -15.54
C SER A 215 12.78 26.12 -15.79
N LYS A 216 13.56 25.80 -14.75
CA LYS A 216 15.01 25.55 -14.84
C LYS A 216 15.35 24.07 -14.66
N GLY A 217 14.60 23.37 -13.81
CA GLY A 217 14.89 22.01 -13.38
C GLY A 217 16.08 21.92 -12.43
N PRO A 218 16.56 20.69 -12.15
CA PRO A 218 17.73 20.41 -11.33
C PRO A 218 19.00 21.07 -11.87
N THR A 219 19.99 21.31 -11.00
CA THR A 219 21.24 22.01 -11.34
C THR A 219 22.54 21.23 -11.03
N PRO A 220 22.62 19.93 -11.39
CA PRO A 220 23.81 19.13 -11.11
C PRO A 220 25.05 19.71 -11.79
N GLY A 221 26.16 19.68 -11.07
CA GLY A 221 27.46 20.23 -11.47
C GLY A 221 27.59 21.75 -11.29
N GLY A 222 26.61 22.43 -10.68
CA GLY A 222 26.57 23.89 -10.63
C GLY A 222 25.87 24.49 -9.41
N THR A 223 25.82 25.81 -9.36
CA THR A 223 25.16 26.52 -8.26
C THR A 223 23.64 26.35 -8.34
N ASN A 224 23.04 25.88 -7.23
CA ASN A 224 21.59 25.75 -7.07
C ASN A 224 20.84 27.00 -7.55
N SER A 225 19.77 26.79 -8.32
CA SER A 225 18.86 27.88 -8.72
C SER A 225 18.20 28.56 -7.52
N SER A 226 18.10 27.81 -6.42
CA SER A 226 17.51 28.17 -5.15
C SER A 226 18.48 28.79 -4.14
N ALA A 227 19.76 28.93 -4.52
CA ALA A 227 20.79 29.47 -3.63
C ALA A 227 20.45 30.90 -3.17
N SER A 228 20.47 31.13 -1.86
CA SER A 228 20.13 32.41 -1.25
C SER A 228 21.04 32.69 -0.06
N SER A 229 21.28 33.98 0.21
CA SER A 229 21.99 34.42 1.41
C SER A 229 21.17 34.23 2.68
N TRP A 230 19.88 33.89 2.60
CA TRP A 230 19.01 33.70 3.76
C TRP A 230 18.04 32.53 3.56
N VAL A 231 17.85 31.76 4.63
CA VAL A 231 16.80 30.74 4.73
C VAL A 231 15.54 31.40 5.29
N ARG A 232 14.45 31.39 4.52
CA ARG A 232 13.19 32.02 4.93
C ARG A 232 12.38 31.06 5.81
N PRO A 233 11.69 31.54 6.87
CA PRO A 233 10.84 30.69 7.69
C PRO A 233 9.78 29.96 6.85
N VAL A 234 9.63 28.67 7.07
CA VAL A 234 8.57 27.83 6.50
C VAL A 234 7.63 27.32 7.59
N VAL A 235 6.40 26.97 7.22
CA VAL A 235 5.46 26.28 8.10
C VAL A 235 5.92 24.84 8.27
N MET A 236 6.24 24.45 9.50
CA MET A 236 6.73 23.13 9.89
C MET A 236 5.61 22.17 10.26
N ALA A 237 4.51 22.70 10.79
CA ALA A 237 3.30 21.94 11.10
C ALA A 237 2.11 22.89 11.07
N PHE A 238 0.93 22.36 10.73
CA PHE A 238 -0.32 23.09 10.79
C PHE A 238 -1.47 22.16 11.15
N SER A 239 -2.58 22.73 11.62
CA SER A 239 -3.78 21.98 11.96
C SER A 239 -5.02 22.84 11.77
N ALA A 240 -6.13 22.22 11.38
CA ALA A 240 -7.47 22.82 11.40
C ALA A 240 -8.39 21.90 12.23
N VAL A 241 -8.66 22.30 13.47
CA VAL A 241 -9.37 21.44 14.44
C VAL A 241 -10.49 22.20 15.13
N GLN A 242 -11.56 21.50 15.47
CA GLN A 242 -12.64 22.06 16.28
C GLN A 242 -12.11 22.54 17.64
N THR A 243 -12.54 23.73 18.05
CA THR A 243 -12.06 24.38 19.30
C THR A 243 -12.55 23.72 20.58
N ASN A 244 -13.81 23.25 20.59
CA ASN A 244 -14.54 22.91 21.82
C ASN A 244 -15.06 21.45 21.85
N GLY A 245 -14.43 20.53 21.13
CA GLY A 245 -14.97 19.18 20.91
C GLY A 245 -14.20 18.05 21.60
N ALA A 246 -14.94 17.06 22.11
CA ALA A 246 -14.43 15.70 22.30
C ALA A 246 -14.48 14.88 20.99
N ASP A 247 -15.15 15.41 19.95
CA ASP A 247 -15.28 14.76 18.64
C ASP A 247 -14.02 15.01 17.80
N ALA A 248 -13.51 13.95 17.17
CA ALA A 248 -12.36 14.03 16.27
C ALA A 248 -12.72 14.73 14.94
N LEU A 249 -14.00 14.76 14.57
CA LEU A 249 -14.48 15.38 13.34
C LEU A 249 -15.06 16.77 13.61
N THR A 250 -14.84 17.70 12.67
CA THR A 250 -15.47 19.03 12.72
C THR A 250 -16.98 18.91 12.51
N ARG A 251 -17.77 19.43 13.46
CA ARG A 251 -19.25 19.40 13.41
C ARG A 251 -19.87 20.72 13.00
N SER A 252 -21.13 20.64 12.56
CA SER A 252 -21.90 21.81 12.12
C SER A 252 -21.92 22.91 13.18
N ASN A 253 -21.74 24.15 12.72
CA ASN A 253 -21.75 25.38 13.51
C ASN A 253 -20.68 25.45 14.61
N GLN A 254 -19.69 24.56 14.61
CA GLN A 254 -18.58 24.59 15.56
C GLN A 254 -17.40 25.39 14.99
N PRO A 255 -16.83 26.33 15.76
CA PRO A 255 -15.68 27.10 15.31
C PRO A 255 -14.41 26.24 15.21
N VAL A 256 -13.61 26.51 14.17
CA VAL A 256 -12.39 25.75 13.84
C VAL A 256 -11.16 26.62 14.06
N ARG A 257 -10.24 26.14 14.88
CA ARG A 257 -8.93 26.77 15.09
C ARG A 257 -7.99 26.29 13.98
N VAL A 258 -7.51 27.22 13.19
CA VAL A 258 -6.37 27.01 12.29
C VAL A 258 -5.11 27.47 13.02
N ALA A 259 -4.12 26.60 13.11
CA ALA A 259 -2.85 26.87 13.78
C ALA A 259 -1.66 26.48 12.90
N ALA A 260 -0.55 27.18 13.07
CA ALA A 260 0.69 26.97 12.33
C ALA A 260 1.92 27.16 13.23
N LEU A 261 2.88 26.24 13.10
CA LEU A 261 4.22 26.35 13.69
C LEU A 261 5.21 26.71 12.58
N PHE A 262 5.98 27.78 12.76
CA PHE A 262 7.05 28.18 11.85
C PHE A 262 8.42 27.67 12.32
N SER A 263 9.33 27.44 11.38
CA SER A 263 10.74 27.08 11.65
C SER A 263 11.52 28.17 12.39
N SER A 264 11.11 29.44 12.23
CA SER A 264 11.72 30.58 12.92
C SER A 264 10.76 31.76 12.98
N ALA A 265 10.90 32.60 14.02
CA ALA A 265 10.20 33.87 14.16
C ALA A 265 10.88 35.03 13.41
N HIS A 266 12.10 34.81 12.90
CA HIS A 266 12.92 35.86 12.30
C HIS A 266 12.25 36.45 11.05
N LEU A 267 12.07 37.77 11.03
CA LEU A 267 11.40 38.53 9.95
C LEU A 267 9.94 38.11 9.68
N LEU A 268 9.32 37.37 10.59
CA LEU A 268 7.95 36.92 10.43
C LEU A 268 6.96 37.98 10.94
N SER A 269 6.07 38.45 10.09
CA SER A 269 5.00 39.41 10.45
C SER A 269 3.76 39.26 9.56
N ASN A 270 2.67 39.97 9.87
CA ASN A 270 1.42 39.95 9.11
C ASN A 270 0.89 38.54 8.81
N ILE A 271 0.96 37.66 9.82
CA ILE A 271 0.56 36.26 9.67
C ILE A 271 -0.96 36.20 9.68
N SER A 272 -1.53 35.62 8.63
CA SER A 272 -2.98 35.53 8.46
C SER A 272 -3.37 34.17 7.88
N VAL A 273 -4.62 33.78 8.14
CA VAL A 273 -5.29 32.71 7.40
C VAL A 273 -6.29 33.33 6.45
N GLU A 274 -6.14 33.01 5.16
CA GLU A 274 -7.10 33.34 4.13
C GLU A 274 -7.94 32.09 3.83
N TRP A 275 -9.27 32.23 3.75
CA TRP A 275 -10.17 31.09 3.63
C TRP A 275 -11.50 31.43 2.93
N PHE A 276 -12.17 30.39 2.44
CA PHE A 276 -13.53 30.47 1.87
C PHE A 276 -14.25 29.11 1.99
N VAL A 277 -15.57 29.13 1.80
CA VAL A 277 -16.38 27.90 1.66
C VAL A 277 -16.46 27.54 0.19
N ASP A 278 -15.92 26.38 -0.17
CA ASP A 278 -15.83 25.89 -1.55
C ASP A 278 -17.19 25.44 -2.06
N ASN A 279 -17.58 26.01 -3.20
CA ASN A 279 -18.70 25.54 -3.98
C ASN A 279 -18.17 25.07 -5.33
N VAL A 280 -18.14 23.76 -5.56
CA VAL A 280 -17.63 23.11 -6.77
C VAL A 280 -18.22 23.62 -8.10
N ASN A 281 -19.31 24.40 -8.08
CA ASN A 281 -19.90 25.01 -9.27
C ASN A 281 -19.46 26.47 -9.52
N LEU A 282 -18.73 27.08 -8.60
CA LEU A 282 -18.22 28.45 -8.64
C LEU A 282 -16.68 28.45 -8.69
N THR A 283 -16.11 29.61 -9.00
CA THR A 283 -14.64 29.82 -9.07
C THR A 283 -14.24 31.19 -8.51
N ASN A 284 -15.19 31.89 -7.90
CA ASN A 284 -15.09 33.30 -7.50
C ASN A 284 -15.78 33.54 -6.15
N GLU A 285 -15.73 32.54 -5.27
CA GLU A 285 -16.20 32.63 -3.90
C GLU A 285 -15.47 33.74 -3.15
N PRO A 286 -16.16 34.46 -2.25
CA PRO A 286 -15.54 35.54 -1.49
C PRO A 286 -14.48 34.99 -0.54
N LEU A 287 -13.26 35.53 -0.65
CA LEU A 287 -12.15 35.25 0.26
C LEU A 287 -12.30 36.06 1.54
N ASN A 288 -12.06 35.42 2.67
CA ASN A 288 -12.03 36.02 4.00
C ASN A 288 -10.62 35.92 4.55
N GLU A 289 -10.17 36.91 5.31
CA GLU A 289 -8.84 36.92 5.92
C GLU A 289 -8.93 37.21 7.41
N LEU A 290 -8.23 36.42 8.22
CA LEU A 290 -8.15 36.56 9.67
C LEU A 290 -6.70 36.64 10.10
N LEU A 291 -6.34 37.67 10.86
CA LEU A 291 -5.02 37.75 11.48
C LEU A 291 -4.84 36.63 12.49
N MET A 292 -3.66 36.01 12.48
CA MET A 292 -3.29 34.96 13.43
C MET A 292 -2.55 35.59 14.62
N ALA A 293 -2.97 35.23 15.84
CA ALA A 293 -2.32 35.65 17.07
C ALA A 293 -1.26 34.64 17.51
N ALA A 294 -0.16 35.14 18.07
CA ALA A 294 0.84 34.29 18.72
C ALA A 294 0.23 33.63 19.96
N ASP A 295 0.54 32.36 20.19
CA ASP A 295 0.13 31.68 21.43
C ASP A 295 1.06 32.11 22.58
N PRO A 296 0.53 32.75 23.64
CA PRO A 296 1.35 33.24 24.75
C PRO A 296 1.97 32.11 25.58
N THR A 297 1.51 30.86 25.42
CA THR A 297 1.99 29.68 26.15
C THR A 297 3.07 28.90 25.40
N GLN A 298 3.30 29.20 24.12
CA GLN A 298 4.32 28.56 23.29
C GLN A 298 5.32 29.61 22.76
N PRO A 299 6.62 29.52 23.08
CA PRO A 299 7.58 30.53 22.65
C PRO A 299 7.63 30.71 21.12
N GLY A 300 7.38 31.93 20.66
CA GLY A 300 7.99 32.59 19.49
C GLY A 300 7.58 32.19 18.07
N SER A 301 7.01 31.01 17.79
CA SER A 301 6.78 30.58 16.40
C SER A 301 5.46 29.87 16.13
N TYR A 302 4.56 29.83 17.11
CA TYR A 302 3.23 29.24 16.97
C TYR A 302 2.15 30.32 16.90
N PHE A 303 1.32 30.25 15.87
CA PHE A 303 0.26 31.23 15.59
C PHE A 303 -1.07 30.53 15.34
N SER A 304 -2.19 31.15 15.72
CA SER A 304 -3.52 30.61 15.45
C SER A 304 -4.58 31.67 15.20
N ALA A 305 -5.63 31.30 14.46
CA ALA A 305 -6.86 32.05 14.25
C ALA A 305 -8.06 31.11 14.30
N VAL A 306 -9.26 31.66 14.51
CA VAL A 306 -10.50 30.87 14.60
C VAL A 306 -11.44 31.23 13.46
N ILE A 307 -11.67 30.27 12.57
CA ILE A 307 -12.66 30.35 11.50
C ILE A 307 -14.06 30.10 12.12
N PRO A 308 -15.06 30.97 11.87
CA PRO A 308 -16.43 30.74 12.32
C PRO A 308 -17.01 29.42 11.82
N GLY A 309 -17.86 28.78 12.64
CA GLY A 309 -18.44 27.48 12.31
C GLY A 309 -19.28 27.50 11.05
N GLN A 310 -19.19 26.42 10.26
CA GLN A 310 -19.90 26.25 8.99
C GLN A 310 -20.94 25.13 9.08
N VAL A 311 -21.83 25.05 8.09
CA VAL A 311 -22.91 24.05 8.04
C VAL A 311 -22.42 22.67 7.62
N ASN A 312 -23.22 21.64 7.93
CA ASN A 312 -22.98 20.27 7.44
C ASN A 312 -22.67 20.24 5.95
N ARG A 313 -21.67 19.41 5.60
CA ARG A 313 -21.16 19.21 4.23
C ARG A 313 -20.43 20.41 3.62
N ALA A 314 -20.12 21.45 4.39
CA ALA A 314 -19.25 22.51 3.91
C ALA A 314 -17.80 21.99 3.77
N VAL A 315 -17.20 22.22 2.59
CA VAL A 315 -15.76 22.12 2.38
C VAL A 315 -15.19 23.52 2.59
N VAL A 316 -14.27 23.67 3.52
CA VAL A 316 -13.62 24.95 3.80
C VAL A 316 -12.18 24.89 3.34
N ARG A 317 -11.83 25.77 2.41
CA ARG A 317 -10.47 25.92 1.86
C ARG A 317 -9.75 27.02 2.63
N TYR A 318 -8.49 26.80 2.97
CA TYR A 318 -7.68 27.80 3.65
C TYR A 318 -6.20 27.73 3.25
N ARG A 319 -5.51 28.85 3.39
CA ARG A 319 -4.05 28.95 3.25
C ARG A 319 -3.49 29.96 4.24
N ILE A 320 -2.23 29.78 4.61
CA ILE A 320 -1.53 30.65 5.55
C ILE A 320 -0.68 31.62 4.74
N LYS A 321 -0.79 32.91 5.06
CA LYS A 321 0.02 33.99 4.51
C LYS A 321 0.89 34.59 5.61
N ALA A 322 2.07 35.07 5.24
CA ALA A 322 2.93 35.82 6.13
C ALA A 322 3.88 36.71 5.32
N ASP A 323 4.34 37.80 5.92
CA ASP A 323 5.52 38.51 5.46
C ASP A 323 6.76 37.88 6.10
N ARG A 324 7.74 37.50 5.27
CA ARG A 324 9.01 36.89 5.66
C ARG A 324 10.22 37.76 5.31
N GLY A 325 10.00 39.08 5.20
CA GLY A 325 11.00 40.09 4.84
C GLY A 325 10.95 40.56 3.39
N VAL A 326 9.93 40.18 2.62
CA VAL A 326 9.77 40.54 1.20
C VAL A 326 8.34 41.00 0.85
N GLY A 327 7.50 41.25 1.84
CA GLY A 327 6.07 41.47 1.68
C GLY A 327 5.26 40.20 1.95
N VAL A 328 3.95 40.38 2.13
CA VAL A 328 3.02 39.29 2.43
C VAL A 328 2.91 38.34 1.23
N GLU A 329 3.20 37.06 1.46
CA GLU A 329 3.11 35.97 0.49
C GLU A 329 2.35 34.77 1.08
N VAL A 330 1.91 33.84 0.22
CA VAL A 330 1.41 32.54 0.68
C VAL A 330 2.59 31.69 1.11
N VAL A 331 2.54 31.17 2.33
CA VAL A 331 3.63 30.39 2.95
C VAL A 331 3.25 28.93 3.22
N SER A 332 1.95 28.61 3.23
CA SER A 332 1.45 27.24 3.29
C SER A 332 0.07 27.13 2.63
N PRO A 333 -0.11 26.30 1.58
CA PRO A 333 0.92 25.49 0.92
C PRO A 333 2.09 26.32 0.37
N ARG A 334 3.26 25.71 0.20
CA ARG A 334 4.43 26.41 -0.35
C ARG A 334 4.18 26.72 -1.83
N ALA A 335 4.88 27.72 -2.37
CA ALA A 335 4.76 28.08 -3.79
C ALA A 335 5.18 26.96 -4.75
N ASP A 336 6.00 26.02 -4.27
CA ASP A 336 6.46 24.85 -5.01
C ASP A 336 5.64 23.57 -4.75
N ASP A 337 4.62 23.61 -3.89
CA ASP A 337 3.70 22.50 -3.69
C ASP A 337 2.72 22.38 -4.88
N PRO A 338 2.29 21.16 -5.25
CA PRO A 338 1.40 20.90 -6.39
C PRO A 338 -0.08 21.27 -6.13
N PHE A 339 -0.38 21.97 -5.04
CA PHE A 339 -1.73 22.40 -4.65
C PHE A 339 -1.68 23.77 -3.96
N GLN A 340 -2.80 24.50 -4.02
CA GLN A 340 -2.84 25.91 -3.60
C GLN A 340 -3.58 26.16 -2.27
N TRP A 341 -4.35 25.18 -1.80
CA TRP A 341 -5.23 25.31 -0.65
C TRP A 341 -5.18 24.05 0.21
N HIS A 342 -5.10 24.23 1.52
CA HIS A 342 -5.49 23.20 2.48
C HIS A 342 -7.02 23.17 2.59
N ALA A 343 -7.57 22.10 3.13
CA ALA A 343 -9.01 22.02 3.36
C ALA A 343 -9.38 21.18 4.58
N PHE A 344 -10.55 21.47 5.14
CA PHE A 344 -11.22 20.61 6.11
C PHE A 344 -12.71 20.49 5.78
N PHE A 345 -13.35 19.43 6.27
CA PHE A 345 -14.76 19.16 6.03
C PHE A 345 -15.61 19.24 7.29
N VAL A 346 -16.76 19.91 7.20
CA VAL A 346 -17.78 19.87 8.25
C VAL A 346 -18.61 18.61 8.11
N SER A 347 -18.25 17.61 8.91
CA SER A 347 -18.72 16.24 8.82
C SER A 347 -20.12 16.08 9.44
N PRO A 348 -21.13 15.66 8.64
CA PRO A 348 -22.44 15.28 9.19
C PRO A 348 -22.33 14.08 10.13
N THR A 349 -23.28 13.94 11.04
CA THR A 349 -23.44 12.69 11.82
C THR A 349 -23.98 11.59 10.91
N ARG A 350 -23.29 10.44 10.87
CA ARG A 350 -23.68 9.23 10.12
C ARG A 350 -23.99 8.11 11.10
N VAL A 351 -24.96 7.24 10.78
CA VAL A 351 -25.43 6.14 11.64
C VAL A 351 -25.09 4.76 11.05
N GLY A 352 -24.60 4.71 9.80
CA GLY A 352 -24.23 3.47 9.12
C GLY A 352 -22.94 2.85 9.68
N ALA A 353 -22.83 1.53 9.55
CA ALA A 353 -21.62 0.76 9.91
C ALA A 353 -20.56 0.78 8.79
N ASN A 354 -20.95 1.15 7.58
CA ASN A 354 -20.05 1.25 6.45
C ASN A 354 -19.18 2.52 6.57
N PRO A 355 -17.95 2.52 6.04
CA PRO A 355 -17.21 3.76 5.79
C PRO A 355 -18.05 4.72 4.95
N ALA A 356 -18.07 5.99 5.34
CA ALA A 356 -18.80 7.03 4.63
C ALA A 356 -17.84 7.87 3.77
N TYR A 357 -18.20 8.05 2.50
CA TYR A 357 -17.48 8.85 1.53
C TYR A 357 -18.36 9.97 0.99
N ASP A 358 -17.95 11.21 1.24
CA ASP A 358 -18.60 12.39 0.70
C ASP A 358 -17.87 12.83 -0.57
N VAL A 359 -18.56 12.87 -1.71
CA VAL A 359 -17.96 13.21 -3.01
C VAL A 359 -18.70 14.39 -3.63
N PHE A 360 -17.94 15.39 -4.06
CA PHE A 360 -18.45 16.59 -4.71
C PHE A 360 -17.83 16.72 -6.10
N ILE A 361 -18.66 16.87 -7.12
CA ILE A 361 -18.25 17.08 -8.50
C ILE A 361 -19.14 18.16 -9.12
N ARG A 362 -18.53 19.06 -9.89
CA ARG A 362 -19.24 20.11 -10.61
C ARG A 362 -20.32 19.50 -11.52
N GLY A 363 -21.50 20.10 -11.56
CA GLY A 363 -22.62 19.57 -12.34
C GLY A 363 -22.27 19.38 -13.83
N SER A 364 -21.61 20.37 -14.44
CA SER A 364 -21.16 20.27 -15.84
C SER A 364 -20.09 19.21 -16.07
N ALA A 365 -19.22 18.97 -15.08
CA ALA A 365 -18.19 17.93 -15.16
C ALA A 365 -18.82 16.53 -15.08
N LEU A 366 -19.81 16.34 -14.20
CA LEU A 366 -20.57 15.09 -14.14
C LEU A 366 -21.29 14.82 -15.48
N THR A 367 -21.92 15.85 -16.08
CA THR A 367 -22.50 15.74 -17.43
C THR A 367 -21.44 15.39 -18.48
N GLN A 368 -20.24 15.95 -18.42
CA GLN A 368 -19.15 15.62 -19.34
C GLN A 368 -18.72 14.14 -19.21
N LEU A 369 -18.65 13.61 -17.98
CA LEU A 369 -18.40 12.18 -17.76
C LEU A 369 -19.49 11.30 -18.38
N GLU A 370 -20.77 11.71 -18.34
CA GLU A 370 -21.88 10.99 -18.98
C GLU A 370 -21.80 11.04 -20.51
N VAL A 371 -21.40 12.20 -21.07
CA VAL A 371 -21.14 12.35 -22.51
C VAL A 371 -20.03 11.41 -22.94
N ASN A 372 -18.93 11.32 -22.19
CA ASN A 372 -17.78 10.48 -22.50
C ASN A 372 -18.16 8.99 -22.67
N ILE A 373 -19.10 8.48 -21.87
CA ILE A 373 -19.47 7.06 -21.87
C ILE A 373 -20.65 6.72 -22.80
N SER A 374 -21.40 7.72 -23.27
CA SER A 374 -22.57 7.54 -24.15
C SER A 374 -22.23 7.61 -25.65
N GLN A 375 -20.98 7.91 -26.00
CA GLN A 375 -20.51 7.98 -27.39
C GLN A 375 -20.67 6.63 -28.12
N SER A 376 -20.89 6.70 -29.44
CA SER A 376 -20.98 5.53 -30.33
C SER A 376 -20.11 5.73 -31.58
N PRO A 377 -19.17 4.81 -31.91
CA PRO A 377 -18.75 3.66 -31.10
C PRO A 377 -18.15 4.08 -29.75
N ARG A 378 -18.29 3.22 -28.73
CA ARG A 378 -17.99 3.55 -27.32
C ARG A 378 -16.50 3.84 -27.06
N ARG A 379 -15.65 2.82 -26.97
CA ARG A 379 -14.22 3.00 -26.62
C ARG A 379 -13.31 3.32 -27.81
N VAL A 380 -13.83 3.33 -29.04
CA VAL A 380 -13.07 3.62 -30.28
C VAL A 380 -13.75 4.66 -31.16
N THR A 381 -12.99 5.39 -31.97
CA THR A 381 -13.48 6.49 -32.81
C THR A 381 -14.37 6.03 -33.97
N LEU A 382 -14.08 4.86 -34.55
CA LEU A 382 -14.77 4.26 -35.69
C LEU A 382 -14.79 2.72 -35.54
N PRO A 383 -15.69 1.99 -36.22
CA PRO A 383 -15.53 0.56 -36.45
C PRO A 383 -14.24 0.27 -37.26
N ASP A 384 -13.67 -0.93 -37.16
CA ASP A 384 -12.44 -1.34 -37.86
C ASP A 384 -12.40 -0.99 -39.37
N PRO A 385 -11.26 -0.64 -40.01
CA PRO A 385 -10.02 -0.01 -39.52
C PRO A 385 -9.80 1.44 -40.03
N PRO A 386 -9.01 2.28 -39.32
CA PRO A 386 -8.41 2.01 -38.01
C PRO A 386 -9.19 2.79 -36.93
N GLY A 387 -10.24 2.20 -36.34
CA GLY A 387 -10.85 2.78 -35.14
C GLY A 387 -9.79 3.01 -34.06
N ILE A 388 -9.59 4.26 -33.62
CA ILE A 388 -8.57 4.64 -32.63
C ILE A 388 -9.20 4.62 -31.24
N PRO A 389 -8.52 4.11 -30.18
CA PRO A 389 -8.99 4.26 -28.81
C PRO A 389 -9.33 5.71 -28.48
N ARG A 390 -10.52 5.94 -27.93
CA ARG A 390 -10.96 7.29 -27.56
C ARG A 390 -10.30 7.71 -26.26
N ALA A 391 -9.57 8.82 -26.30
CA ALA A 391 -9.07 9.47 -25.07
C ALA A 391 -10.23 9.81 -24.12
N SER A 392 -11.38 10.27 -24.65
CA SER A 392 -12.58 10.60 -23.86
C SER A 392 -13.12 9.41 -23.05
N TRP A 393 -12.95 8.17 -23.52
CA TRP A 393 -13.52 7.00 -22.84
C TRP A 393 -13.01 6.83 -21.40
N ASN A 394 -11.73 7.15 -21.16
CA ASN A 394 -11.10 7.11 -19.85
C ASN A 394 -10.72 8.51 -19.34
N ALA A 395 -11.21 9.58 -19.96
CA ALA A 395 -11.03 10.93 -19.46
C ALA A 395 -11.74 11.07 -18.11
N ASP A 396 -11.08 11.75 -17.19
CA ASP A 396 -11.57 12.05 -15.85
C ASP A 396 -11.83 13.54 -15.67
N GLU A 397 -12.52 13.87 -14.60
CA GLU A 397 -12.87 15.22 -14.21
C GLU A 397 -12.46 15.48 -12.75
N ALA A 398 -12.22 16.75 -12.42
CA ALA A 398 -11.90 17.14 -11.05
C ALA A 398 -13.11 16.94 -10.12
N ALA A 399 -12.86 16.38 -8.94
CA ALA A 399 -13.82 16.20 -7.88
C ALA A 399 -13.15 16.34 -6.51
N ILE A 400 -13.97 16.49 -5.47
CA ILE A 400 -13.54 16.48 -4.08
C ILE A 400 -14.01 15.19 -3.46
N PHE A 401 -13.12 14.49 -2.77
CA PHE A 401 -13.42 13.31 -1.99
C PHE A 401 -13.16 13.58 -0.51
N VAL A 402 -14.03 13.08 0.37
CA VAL A 402 -13.89 13.24 1.81
C VAL A 402 -14.06 11.91 2.51
N HIS A 403 -13.10 11.62 3.39
CA HIS A 403 -13.17 10.50 4.32
C HIS A 403 -12.59 10.91 5.67
N GLU A 404 -13.31 10.59 6.76
CA GLU A 404 -12.91 10.91 8.14
C GLU A 404 -12.54 12.40 8.33
N GLY A 405 -13.31 13.30 7.73
CA GLY A 405 -13.09 14.76 7.80
C GLY A 405 -11.91 15.28 6.98
N ARG A 406 -11.09 14.39 6.39
CA ARG A 406 -9.99 14.75 5.48
C ARG A 406 -10.54 14.97 4.08
N VAL A 407 -10.08 16.04 3.44
CA VAL A 407 -10.48 16.46 2.10
C VAL A 407 -9.37 16.12 1.12
N TYR A 408 -9.73 15.54 -0.03
CA TYR A 408 -8.82 15.16 -1.10
C TYR A 408 -9.32 15.76 -2.41
N ASP A 409 -8.43 16.44 -3.13
CA ASP A 409 -8.68 16.83 -4.52
C ASP A 409 -8.33 15.67 -5.43
N ILE A 410 -9.38 15.08 -6.02
CA ILE A 410 -9.26 13.85 -6.79
C ILE A 410 -9.63 14.06 -8.25
N ARG A 411 -9.28 13.07 -9.06
CA ARG A 411 -9.84 12.89 -10.40
C ARG A 411 -10.81 11.72 -10.38
N MET A 412 -11.93 11.89 -11.07
CA MET A 412 -13.03 10.93 -11.07
C MET A 412 -13.47 10.64 -12.49
N ARG A 413 -13.78 9.38 -12.78
CA ARG A 413 -14.48 8.98 -14.01
C ARG A 413 -15.41 7.82 -13.77
N TYR A 414 -16.32 7.56 -14.70
CA TYR A 414 -17.07 6.31 -14.69
C TYR A 414 -16.15 5.08 -14.83
N HIS A 415 -16.52 4.03 -14.12
CA HIS A 415 -15.90 2.71 -14.17
C HIS A 415 -16.84 1.66 -14.76
N GLY A 416 -16.27 0.56 -15.24
CA GLY A 416 -16.98 -0.56 -15.84
C GLY A 416 -16.45 -0.90 -17.23
N SER A 417 -16.94 -2.03 -17.75
CA SER A 417 -16.67 -2.49 -19.12
C SER A 417 -17.38 -1.62 -20.15
N ARG A 418 -17.09 -1.83 -21.44
CA ARG A 418 -17.85 -1.18 -22.53
C ARG A 418 -19.36 -1.45 -22.48
N TYR A 419 -19.80 -2.49 -21.77
CA TYR A 419 -21.22 -2.87 -21.62
C TYR A 419 -21.87 -2.19 -20.43
N ASN A 420 -21.18 -2.22 -19.29
CA ASN A 420 -21.74 -1.87 -17.99
C ASN A 420 -21.28 -0.51 -17.44
N ARG A 421 -20.40 0.20 -18.15
CA ARG A 421 -20.10 1.61 -17.85
C ARG A 421 -21.33 2.46 -18.22
N ASN A 422 -22.13 2.80 -17.21
CA ASN A 422 -23.45 3.40 -17.34
C ASN A 422 -23.69 4.43 -16.22
N ALA A 423 -24.23 5.60 -16.58
CA ALA A 423 -24.62 6.65 -15.65
C ALA A 423 -25.61 6.18 -14.57
N GLY A 424 -26.55 5.29 -14.91
CA GLY A 424 -27.55 4.77 -13.99
C GLY A 424 -27.03 3.78 -12.94
N ARG A 425 -25.86 3.15 -13.15
CA ARG A 425 -25.22 2.27 -12.15
C ARG A 425 -24.35 3.04 -11.17
N GLN A 426 -23.80 4.18 -11.61
CA GLN A 426 -22.96 5.05 -10.78
C GLN A 426 -21.77 4.28 -10.17
N SER A 427 -20.99 3.62 -11.03
CA SER A 427 -19.69 3.04 -10.68
C SER A 427 -18.57 3.98 -11.15
N TYR A 428 -17.55 4.18 -10.32
CA TYR A 428 -16.53 5.19 -10.53
C TYR A 428 -15.12 4.64 -10.32
N LYS A 429 -14.14 5.25 -10.99
CA LYS A 429 -12.73 5.20 -10.61
C LYS A 429 -12.40 6.53 -9.98
N PHE A 430 -11.74 6.49 -8.82
CA PHE A 430 -11.16 7.67 -8.18
C PHE A 430 -9.64 7.57 -8.22
N ARG A 431 -8.98 8.69 -8.53
CA ARG A 431 -7.53 8.84 -8.50
C ARG A 431 -7.16 9.96 -7.55
N PHE A 432 -6.20 9.67 -6.70
CA PHE A 432 -5.65 10.55 -5.68
C PHE A 432 -4.26 10.98 -6.14
N PRO A 433 -3.91 12.26 -5.96
CA PRO A 433 -2.57 12.70 -6.26
C PRO A 433 -1.57 12.02 -5.32
N ARG A 434 -0.34 11.80 -5.81
CA ARG A 434 0.73 11.12 -5.06
C ARG A 434 1.07 11.77 -3.71
N TYR A 435 0.88 13.09 -3.59
CA TYR A 435 1.08 13.82 -2.33
C TYR A 435 -0.04 13.62 -1.29
N ALA A 436 -1.19 13.06 -1.67
CA ALA A 436 -2.33 12.83 -0.77
C ALA A 436 -3.05 11.50 -1.07
N PRO A 437 -2.37 10.34 -0.94
CA PRO A 437 -2.97 9.04 -1.18
C PRO A 437 -4.01 8.68 -0.10
N LEU A 438 -5.05 7.94 -0.47
CA LEU A 438 -6.04 7.43 0.48
C LEU A 438 -5.57 6.10 1.07
N ASN A 439 -5.16 6.11 2.34
CA ASN A 439 -4.63 4.92 3.04
C ASN A 439 -3.45 4.28 2.27
N GLY A 440 -2.58 5.12 1.70
CA GLY A 440 -1.44 4.68 0.90
C GLY A 440 -1.78 4.22 -0.51
N ARG A 441 -3.00 4.47 -1.00
CA ARG A 441 -3.43 4.14 -2.36
C ARG A 441 -3.65 5.39 -3.21
N THR A 442 -3.14 5.36 -4.43
CA THR A 442 -3.28 6.42 -5.43
C THR A 442 -4.52 6.25 -6.31
N SER A 443 -5.16 5.09 -6.28
CA SER A 443 -6.46 4.88 -6.92
C SER A 443 -7.25 3.72 -6.33
N TYR A 444 -8.57 3.75 -6.58
CA TYR A 444 -9.46 2.61 -6.35
C TYR A 444 -10.76 2.77 -7.16
N PHE A 445 -11.63 1.75 -7.10
CA PHE A 445 -12.94 1.75 -7.72
C PHE A 445 -14.09 1.78 -6.70
N GLU A 446 -15.14 2.52 -7.01
CA GLU A 446 -16.45 2.36 -6.39
C GLU A 446 -17.35 1.62 -7.37
N THR A 447 -17.69 0.37 -7.08
CA THR A 447 -18.42 -0.48 -8.02
C THR A 447 -19.81 -0.85 -7.51
N ASP A 448 -20.75 -0.92 -8.44
CA ASP A 448 -22.12 -1.35 -8.20
C ASP A 448 -22.23 -2.85 -8.52
N LYS A 449 -21.90 -3.70 -7.55
CA LYS A 449 -21.87 -5.18 -7.68
C LYS A 449 -22.45 -5.84 -6.42
N GLY A 450 -22.85 -7.11 -6.55
CA GLY A 450 -23.41 -7.90 -5.46
C GLY A 450 -22.37 -8.56 -4.56
N ASP A 451 -22.88 -9.35 -3.61
CA ASP A 451 -22.07 -10.05 -2.61
C ASP A 451 -21.12 -11.09 -3.21
N GLU A 452 -21.47 -11.68 -4.35
CA GLU A 452 -20.60 -12.57 -5.12
C GLU A 452 -19.26 -11.91 -5.47
N HIS A 453 -19.27 -10.62 -5.83
CA HIS A 453 -18.07 -9.87 -6.12
C HIS A 453 -17.38 -9.41 -4.82
N ARG A 454 -18.18 -8.89 -3.87
CA ARG A 454 -17.67 -8.39 -2.59
C ARG A 454 -16.93 -9.46 -1.78
N LEU A 455 -17.37 -10.71 -1.87
CA LEU A 455 -16.86 -11.83 -1.09
C LEU A 455 -15.99 -12.79 -1.91
N GLY A 456 -16.11 -12.79 -3.24
CA GLY A 456 -15.42 -13.73 -4.14
C GLY A 456 -13.90 -13.64 -4.14
N TRP A 457 -13.32 -12.53 -3.68
CA TRP A 457 -11.86 -12.37 -3.57
C TRP A 457 -11.26 -13.11 -2.36
N LEU A 458 -12.06 -13.37 -1.32
CA LEU A 458 -11.59 -13.95 -0.05
C LEU A 458 -10.91 -15.32 -0.22
N PRO A 459 -11.43 -16.26 -1.03
CA PRO A 459 -10.73 -17.52 -1.30
C PRO A 459 -9.34 -17.35 -1.91
N TYR A 460 -9.14 -16.38 -2.83
CA TYR A 460 -7.84 -16.13 -3.44
C TYR A 460 -6.86 -15.55 -2.43
N HIS A 461 -7.31 -14.60 -1.61
CA HIS A 461 -6.49 -14.02 -0.54
C HIS A 461 -6.09 -15.06 0.51
N ALA A 462 -7.02 -15.93 0.89
CA ALA A 462 -6.76 -17.02 1.83
C ALA A 462 -5.82 -18.10 1.26
N ALA A 463 -5.76 -18.22 -0.06
CA ALA A 463 -4.81 -19.07 -0.78
C ALA A 463 -3.48 -18.36 -1.13
N ASP A 464 -3.21 -17.19 -0.53
CA ASP A 464 -2.01 -16.38 -0.73
C ASP A 464 -1.78 -15.90 -2.19
N LEU A 465 -2.83 -15.84 -3.00
CA LEU A 465 -2.77 -15.24 -4.33
C LEU A 465 -2.97 -13.73 -4.26
N PRO A 466 -2.29 -12.94 -5.10
CA PRO A 466 -2.57 -11.52 -5.23
C PRO A 466 -3.98 -11.31 -5.77
N VAL A 467 -4.78 -10.53 -5.04
CA VAL A 467 -6.16 -10.21 -5.39
C VAL A 467 -6.55 -8.89 -4.72
N PHE A 468 -7.48 -8.17 -5.36
CA PHE A 468 -8.08 -6.96 -4.81
C PHE A 468 -8.84 -7.24 -3.51
N ARG A 469 -8.85 -6.28 -2.60
CA ARG A 469 -9.80 -6.24 -1.49
C ARG A 469 -11.07 -5.49 -1.88
N CYS A 470 -12.18 -5.92 -1.30
CA CYS A 470 -13.48 -5.33 -1.57
C CYS A 470 -14.31 -5.22 -0.28
N ARG A 471 -14.95 -4.07 -0.05
CA ARG A 471 -15.87 -3.84 1.07
C ARG A 471 -17.01 -2.90 0.70
N SER A 472 -18.12 -2.96 1.42
CA SER A 472 -19.22 -2.00 1.26
C SER A 472 -18.88 -0.65 1.86
N VAL A 473 -19.31 0.42 1.18
CA VAL A 473 -19.17 1.82 1.62
C VAL A 473 -20.46 2.59 1.31
N ASP A 474 -20.70 3.66 2.08
CA ASP A 474 -21.80 4.59 1.85
C ASP A 474 -21.27 5.83 1.11
N LEU A 475 -21.55 5.91 -0.19
CA LEU A 475 -21.12 7.00 -1.07
C LEU A 475 -22.19 8.10 -1.18
N TYR A 476 -21.85 9.32 -0.80
CA TYR A 476 -22.72 10.50 -0.86
C TYR A 476 -22.25 11.45 -1.97
N LEU A 477 -22.71 11.19 -3.21
CA LEU A 477 -22.34 11.98 -4.39
C LEU A 477 -23.24 13.21 -4.55
N ASN A 478 -22.67 14.42 -4.38
CA ASN A 478 -23.30 15.75 -4.50
C ASN A 478 -24.51 16.03 -3.59
N ALA A 479 -25.16 14.99 -3.05
CA ALA A 479 -26.35 15.04 -2.25
C ALA A 479 -26.16 14.24 -0.95
N ASN A 480 -27.12 14.36 -0.03
CA ASN A 480 -27.03 13.72 1.28
C ASN A 480 -27.61 12.30 1.34
N ALA A 481 -28.11 11.77 0.22
CA ALA A 481 -28.55 10.39 0.11
C ALA A 481 -27.34 9.47 -0.14
N ALA A 482 -27.29 8.35 0.59
CA ALA A 482 -26.23 7.35 0.43
C ALA A 482 -26.52 6.42 -0.75
N LEU A 483 -25.50 6.17 -1.56
CA LEU A 483 -25.41 5.05 -2.48
C LEU A 483 -24.53 3.98 -1.84
N VAL A 484 -25.08 2.80 -1.58
CA VAL A 484 -24.24 1.67 -1.13
C VAL A 484 -23.44 1.18 -2.33
N ARG A 485 -22.12 1.29 -2.24
CA ARG A 485 -21.17 0.86 -3.27
C ARG A 485 -20.12 -0.05 -2.68
N LEU A 486 -19.34 -0.68 -3.54
CA LEU A 486 -18.20 -1.47 -3.13
C LEU A 486 -16.92 -0.71 -3.44
N GLU A 487 -16.18 -0.34 -2.39
CA GLU A 487 -14.79 0.07 -2.51
C GLU A 487 -13.98 -1.18 -2.91
N GLN A 488 -13.30 -1.10 -4.04
CA GLN A 488 -12.51 -2.17 -4.63
C GLN A 488 -11.09 -1.67 -4.94
N GLU A 489 -10.07 -2.34 -4.41
CA GLU A 489 -8.67 -2.05 -4.74
C GLU A 489 -8.39 -2.25 -6.24
N GLU A 490 -7.50 -1.43 -6.78
CA GLU A 490 -6.98 -1.61 -8.14
C GLU A 490 -5.83 -2.62 -8.14
N MET A 491 -5.68 -3.38 -9.22
CA MET A 491 -4.59 -4.34 -9.40
C MET A 491 -3.35 -3.61 -9.94
N ASP A 492 -2.73 -2.79 -9.08
CA ASP A 492 -1.62 -1.88 -9.39
C ASP A 492 -0.40 -2.11 -8.47
N THR A 493 0.52 -1.14 -8.49
CA THR A 493 1.71 -1.11 -7.61
C THR A 493 1.34 -1.15 -6.13
N ASP A 494 0.36 -0.36 -5.71
CA ASP A 494 0.00 -0.24 -4.29
C ASP A 494 -0.51 -1.58 -3.75
N LEU A 495 -1.34 -2.28 -4.53
CA LEU A 495 -1.81 -3.62 -4.19
C LEU A 495 -0.68 -4.64 -4.16
N TYR A 496 0.22 -4.64 -5.15
CA TYR A 496 1.31 -5.62 -5.22
C TYR A 496 2.23 -5.47 -4.00
N GLU A 497 2.62 -4.24 -3.68
CA GLU A 497 3.50 -3.98 -2.54
C GLU A 497 2.83 -4.30 -1.20
N ARG A 498 1.52 -4.02 -1.07
CA ARG A 498 0.72 -4.50 0.07
C ARG A 498 0.81 -6.02 0.18
N TRP A 499 0.58 -6.74 -0.92
CA TRP A 499 0.63 -8.20 -0.93
C TRP A 499 2.03 -8.73 -0.58
N ILE A 500 3.12 -8.14 -1.10
CA ILE A 500 4.50 -8.50 -0.71
C ILE A 500 4.71 -8.34 0.79
N ARG A 501 4.32 -7.19 1.37
CA ARG A 501 4.46 -6.95 2.82
C ARG A 501 3.69 -7.99 3.65
N GLU A 502 2.51 -8.39 3.18
CA GLU A 502 1.72 -9.45 3.82
C GLU A 502 2.39 -10.83 3.69
N GLN A 503 3.01 -11.14 2.54
CA GLN A 503 3.75 -12.38 2.35
C GLN A 503 5.01 -12.43 3.24
N GLU A 504 5.75 -11.32 3.34
CA GLU A 504 6.90 -11.19 4.24
C GLU A 504 6.49 -11.39 5.70
N ALA A 505 5.38 -10.77 6.12
CA ALA A 505 4.85 -10.95 7.48
C ALA A 505 4.34 -12.39 7.74
N LYS A 506 3.80 -13.06 6.71
CA LYS A 506 3.34 -14.46 6.80
C LYS A 506 4.47 -15.47 6.84
N TYR A 507 5.54 -15.19 6.14
CA TYR A 507 6.62 -16.12 5.84
C TYR A 507 7.98 -15.44 6.01
N PRO A 508 8.37 -15.07 7.25
CA PRO A 508 9.58 -14.28 7.51
C PRO A 508 10.88 -14.97 7.03
N ASP A 509 10.91 -16.30 7.02
CA ASP A 509 12.05 -17.09 6.56
C ASP A 509 12.16 -17.23 5.03
N ARG A 510 11.12 -16.82 4.29
CA ARG A 510 11.16 -16.87 2.83
C ARG A 510 11.93 -15.69 2.29
N ARG A 511 12.65 -15.93 1.19
CA ARG A 511 13.27 -14.85 0.41
C ARG A 511 12.20 -13.81 0.06
N LYS A 512 12.49 -12.55 0.38
CA LYS A 512 11.70 -11.39 0.00
C LYS A 512 11.38 -11.43 -1.51
N GLU A 513 10.08 -11.44 -1.82
CA GLU A 513 9.58 -11.40 -3.19
C GLU A 513 9.91 -10.04 -3.80
N ARG A 514 10.39 -10.03 -5.05
CA ARG A 514 10.58 -8.79 -5.81
C ARG A 514 9.25 -8.35 -6.42
N ARG A 515 9.06 -7.05 -6.62
CA ARG A 515 7.88 -6.53 -7.32
C ARG A 515 7.81 -7.10 -8.74
N GLY A 516 6.62 -7.54 -9.12
CA GLY A 516 6.30 -8.01 -10.46
C GLY A 516 5.25 -7.11 -11.13
N TRP A 517 4.53 -7.64 -12.12
CA TRP A 517 3.64 -6.86 -12.98
C TRP A 517 2.29 -7.54 -13.22
N PHE A 518 1.23 -6.72 -13.29
CA PHE A 518 -0.12 -7.15 -13.65
C PHE A 518 -0.51 -6.66 -15.04
N TYR A 519 -0.96 -7.59 -15.89
CA TYR A 519 -1.50 -7.33 -17.23
C TYR A 519 -2.98 -7.70 -17.27
N LYS A 520 -3.84 -6.71 -17.44
CA LYS A 520 -5.29 -6.90 -17.42
C LYS A 520 -5.79 -7.46 -18.73
N SER A 521 -6.54 -8.56 -18.72
CA SER A 521 -7.26 -8.94 -19.95
C SER A 521 -8.41 -7.97 -20.23
N SER A 522 -8.26 -7.18 -21.30
CA SER A 522 -9.21 -6.16 -21.77
C SER A 522 -9.82 -6.54 -23.12
N GLY A 523 -9.97 -7.84 -23.34
CA GLY A 523 -10.34 -8.45 -24.62
C GLY A 523 -11.68 -8.01 -25.22
N VAL A 524 -12.10 -8.68 -26.28
CA VAL A 524 -13.35 -8.41 -27.01
C VAL A 524 -13.79 -9.63 -27.80
N VAL A 525 -15.07 -9.98 -27.80
CA VAL A 525 -15.49 -11.24 -28.44
C VAL A 525 -15.52 -11.08 -29.98
N PRO A 526 -15.05 -12.04 -30.80
CA PRO A 526 -14.89 -11.87 -32.26
C PRO A 526 -16.16 -11.67 -33.09
N LEU A 527 -17.35 -11.81 -32.51
CA LEU A 527 -18.65 -11.57 -33.17
C LEU A 527 -19.18 -10.15 -32.93
N GLU A 528 -18.41 -9.32 -32.23
CA GLU A 528 -18.81 -8.00 -31.77
C GLU A 528 -18.49 -6.95 -32.84
N SER A 529 -19.53 -6.44 -33.50
CA SER A 529 -19.41 -5.25 -34.34
C SER A 529 -19.59 -3.99 -33.48
N ALA A 530 -19.26 -2.82 -34.04
CA ALA A 530 -19.61 -1.54 -33.40
C ALA A 530 -21.13 -1.35 -33.18
N LEU A 531 -21.97 -2.14 -33.85
CA LEU A 531 -23.44 -2.15 -33.75
C LEU A 531 -23.99 -3.22 -32.78
N GLY A 532 -23.12 -4.01 -32.15
CA GLY A 532 -23.51 -5.12 -31.26
C GLY A 532 -23.10 -6.50 -31.80
N ILE A 533 -23.46 -7.54 -31.02
CA ILE A 533 -23.20 -8.95 -31.34
C ILE A 533 -24.03 -9.32 -32.58
N GLY A 534 -23.39 -9.77 -33.68
CA GLY A 534 -24.20 -10.41 -34.74
C GLY A 534 -23.72 -10.45 -36.19
N GLN A 535 -22.51 -10.03 -36.59
CA GLN A 535 -22.13 -10.10 -38.03
C GLN A 535 -20.66 -10.42 -38.39
N ALA A 536 -19.77 -10.75 -37.46
CA ALA A 536 -18.38 -11.12 -37.80
C ALA A 536 -18.15 -12.64 -37.74
N SER A 537 -18.22 -13.32 -38.88
CA SER A 537 -18.10 -14.79 -38.99
C SER A 537 -16.68 -15.34 -38.90
N SER A 538 -15.71 -14.61 -38.34
CA SER A 538 -14.33 -15.09 -38.26
C SER A 538 -13.58 -14.55 -37.04
N TYR A 539 -12.76 -15.41 -36.44
CA TYR A 539 -11.76 -15.09 -35.40
C TYR A 539 -10.77 -13.97 -35.79
N THR A 540 -10.91 -13.35 -36.97
CA THR A 540 -9.97 -12.40 -37.56
C THR A 540 -10.41 -10.93 -37.46
N THR A 541 -11.63 -10.60 -36.99
CA THR A 541 -12.10 -9.21 -36.94
C THR A 541 -12.89 -8.89 -35.67
N SER A 542 -12.25 -8.24 -34.69
CA SER A 542 -12.87 -7.79 -33.43
C SER A 542 -13.75 -6.53 -33.53
N GLY A 543 -13.85 -5.91 -34.70
CA GLY A 543 -14.67 -4.71 -34.95
C GLY A 543 -14.25 -3.44 -34.20
N GLU A 544 -13.28 -3.52 -33.29
CA GLU A 544 -13.02 -2.50 -32.27
C GLU A 544 -11.54 -2.18 -32.10
N GLY A 545 -10.93 -1.47 -33.07
CA GLY A 545 -9.61 -0.86 -32.93
C GLY A 545 -8.49 -1.87 -32.60
N PRO A 546 -7.56 -1.60 -31.68
CA PRO A 546 -6.44 -2.51 -31.42
C PRO A 546 -6.79 -3.77 -30.60
N TYR A 547 -8.00 -3.85 -30.04
CA TYR A 547 -8.39 -4.91 -29.10
C TYR A 547 -8.61 -6.25 -29.80
N TYR A 548 -8.21 -7.35 -29.17
CA TYR A 548 -8.47 -8.73 -29.61
C TYR A 548 -9.12 -9.56 -28.49
N ILE A 549 -9.31 -10.86 -28.68
CA ILE A 549 -10.15 -11.69 -27.80
C ILE A 549 -9.70 -11.82 -26.35
N GLY A 550 -8.42 -11.61 -26.03
CA GLY A 550 -7.95 -11.66 -24.63
C GLY A 550 -7.92 -13.05 -23.99
N ASN A 551 -8.13 -14.12 -24.76
CA ASN A 551 -8.07 -15.52 -24.29
C ASN A 551 -6.67 -16.16 -24.39
N CYS A 552 -5.65 -15.36 -24.72
CA CYS A 552 -4.27 -15.80 -24.96
C CYS A 552 -4.05 -16.65 -26.23
N ALA A 553 -4.92 -16.54 -27.24
CA ALA A 553 -4.58 -16.95 -28.61
C ALA A 553 -3.60 -15.97 -29.26
N PRO A 554 -2.80 -16.38 -30.27
CA PRO A 554 -1.93 -15.47 -31.01
C PRO A 554 -2.77 -14.40 -31.70
N ILE A 555 -2.39 -13.13 -31.55
CA ILE A 555 -3.16 -12.03 -32.14
C ILE A 555 -2.79 -11.88 -33.63
N PRO A 556 -3.75 -11.99 -34.57
CA PRO A 556 -3.49 -11.87 -36.02
C PRO A 556 -3.26 -10.42 -36.45
N PRO A 557 -2.43 -10.15 -37.49
CA PRO A 557 -2.17 -8.80 -37.99
C PRO A 557 -3.44 -7.97 -38.20
N LYS A 558 -3.38 -6.67 -37.87
CA LYS A 558 -4.51 -5.75 -38.00
C LYS A 558 -4.07 -4.44 -38.64
N GLN A 559 -4.80 -3.99 -39.67
CA GLN A 559 -4.47 -2.75 -40.37
C GLN A 559 -4.45 -1.55 -39.41
N GLY A 560 -3.41 -0.73 -39.51
CA GLY A 560 -3.24 0.48 -38.68
C GLY A 560 -2.67 0.24 -37.28
N TRP A 561 -2.42 -1.01 -36.89
CA TRP A 561 -1.90 -1.36 -35.56
C TRP A 561 -0.70 -2.29 -35.67
N ASN A 562 0.43 -1.90 -35.08
CA ASN A 562 1.58 -2.79 -35.01
C ASN A 562 1.32 -3.94 -34.00
N LEU A 563 2.19 -4.95 -34.00
CA LEU A 563 2.04 -6.12 -33.12
C LEU A 563 2.01 -5.72 -31.64
N ARG A 564 2.91 -4.83 -31.24
CA ARG A 564 3.06 -4.38 -29.86
C ARG A 564 1.79 -3.68 -29.34
N GLN A 565 1.27 -2.71 -30.08
CA GLN A 565 0.04 -1.98 -29.75
C GLN A 565 -1.13 -2.93 -29.53
N ARG A 566 -1.26 -3.99 -30.34
CA ARG A 566 -2.35 -4.97 -30.16
C ARG A 566 -2.26 -5.68 -28.81
N TYR A 567 -1.06 -5.98 -28.31
CA TYR A 567 -0.86 -6.52 -26.95
C TYR A 567 -1.03 -5.45 -25.87
N ASP A 568 -0.55 -4.22 -26.07
CA ASP A 568 -0.76 -3.11 -25.11
C ASP A 568 -2.23 -2.85 -24.83
N TRP A 569 -3.08 -2.90 -25.86
CA TRP A 569 -4.51 -2.62 -25.71
C TRP A 569 -5.32 -3.85 -25.31
N THR A 570 -4.92 -5.06 -25.71
CA THR A 570 -5.61 -6.30 -25.31
C THR A 570 -5.25 -6.72 -23.88
N PHE A 571 -3.98 -6.54 -23.49
CA PHE A 571 -3.44 -6.88 -22.19
C PHE A 571 -2.70 -5.69 -21.54
N PRO A 572 -3.38 -4.55 -21.30
CA PRO A 572 -2.72 -3.38 -20.73
C PRO A 572 -2.09 -3.71 -19.38
N ILE A 573 -0.80 -3.36 -19.26
CA ILE A 573 -0.11 -3.36 -17.97
C ILE A 573 -0.76 -2.31 -17.07
N GLN A 574 -0.91 -2.60 -15.77
CA GLN A 574 -1.54 -1.67 -14.82
C GLN A 574 -0.54 -0.88 -13.96
N MET A 575 0.75 -1.07 -14.22
CA MET A 575 1.86 -0.49 -13.47
C MET A 575 3.07 -0.42 -14.40
N ASP A 576 4.05 0.44 -14.10
CA ASP A 576 5.31 0.55 -14.87
C ASP A 576 5.08 0.55 -16.40
N SER A 577 4.27 1.51 -16.88
CA SER A 577 3.73 1.51 -18.25
C SER A 577 4.81 1.36 -19.34
N TRP A 578 6.04 1.82 -19.03
CA TRP A 578 7.24 1.68 -19.84
C TRP A 578 7.59 0.26 -20.27
N ARG A 579 7.07 -0.78 -19.61
CA ARG A 579 7.21 -2.16 -20.11
C ARG A 579 6.26 -2.47 -21.27
N GLY A 580 5.02 -2.00 -21.14
CA GLY A 580 3.79 -2.49 -21.76
C GLY A 580 3.79 -3.95 -22.21
N GLY A 581 3.13 -4.26 -23.33
CA GLY A 581 2.64 -5.59 -23.70
C GLY A 581 3.65 -6.58 -24.29
N GLY A 582 4.94 -6.22 -24.39
CA GLY A 582 5.97 -7.10 -24.94
C GLY A 582 6.14 -8.42 -24.16
N ASP A 583 6.00 -8.37 -22.84
CA ASP A 583 6.07 -9.54 -21.98
C ASP A 583 4.94 -10.54 -22.26
N VAL A 584 3.72 -10.05 -22.48
CA VAL A 584 2.57 -10.91 -22.82
C VAL A 584 2.71 -11.47 -24.23
N HIS A 585 3.26 -10.70 -25.17
CA HIS A 585 3.58 -11.19 -26.50
C HIS A 585 4.56 -12.38 -26.45
N ASP A 586 5.63 -12.29 -25.67
CA ASP A 586 6.60 -13.38 -25.51
C ASP A 586 5.97 -14.60 -24.85
N LEU A 587 5.13 -14.39 -23.83
CA LEU A 587 4.37 -15.46 -23.17
C LEU A 587 3.48 -16.20 -24.16
N VAL A 588 2.65 -15.47 -24.92
CA VAL A 588 1.71 -16.08 -25.88
C VAL A 588 2.49 -16.80 -26.97
N THR A 589 3.51 -16.17 -27.56
CA THR A 589 4.32 -16.78 -28.62
C THR A 589 5.05 -18.04 -28.13
N GLY A 590 5.66 -17.99 -26.94
CA GLY A 590 6.34 -19.13 -26.33
C GLY A 590 5.38 -20.29 -26.03
N LEU A 591 4.21 -19.99 -25.44
CA LEU A 591 3.18 -20.98 -25.17
C LEU A 591 2.76 -21.71 -26.45
N TRP A 592 2.43 -20.96 -27.51
CA TRP A 592 1.96 -21.56 -28.77
C TRP A 592 3.04 -22.31 -29.52
N SER A 593 4.30 -21.86 -29.44
CA SER A 593 5.43 -22.62 -29.97
C SER A 593 5.59 -23.98 -29.25
N ALA A 594 5.46 -24.00 -27.93
CA ALA A 594 5.54 -25.21 -27.12
C ALA A 594 4.35 -26.15 -27.33
N ARG A 595 3.14 -25.60 -27.49
CA ARG A 595 1.95 -26.39 -27.82
C ARG A 595 2.08 -27.05 -29.19
N GLY A 596 2.64 -26.35 -30.18
CA GLY A 596 2.85 -26.88 -31.54
C GLY A 596 1.57 -27.17 -32.31
N ASP A 597 0.44 -26.58 -31.90
CA ASP A 597 -0.88 -26.69 -32.50
C ASP A 597 -1.45 -25.29 -32.85
N LEU A 598 -2.71 -25.22 -33.28
CA LEU A 598 -3.39 -23.97 -33.65
C LEU A 598 -4.71 -23.81 -32.89
N PRO A 599 -5.18 -22.58 -32.60
CA PRO A 599 -6.47 -22.36 -31.96
C PRO A 599 -7.66 -22.99 -32.71
N THR A 600 -7.55 -23.09 -34.04
CA THR A 600 -8.58 -23.67 -34.92
C THR A 600 -8.48 -25.19 -35.07
N ALA A 601 -7.39 -25.82 -34.62
CA ALA A 601 -7.16 -27.25 -34.68
C ALA A 601 -6.32 -27.68 -33.45
N PRO A 602 -6.89 -27.61 -32.23
CA PRO A 602 -6.13 -27.82 -31.01
C PRO A 602 -5.78 -29.30 -30.80
N ASN A 603 -4.47 -29.58 -30.69
CA ASN A 603 -3.90 -30.90 -30.37
C ASN A 603 -2.48 -30.72 -29.81
N PRO A 604 -2.34 -30.28 -28.55
CA PRO A 604 -1.06 -29.81 -28.02
C PRO A 604 -0.07 -30.95 -27.79
N ARG A 605 1.22 -30.67 -28.05
CA ARG A 605 2.35 -31.55 -27.73
C ARG A 605 2.65 -31.52 -26.24
N LEU A 606 2.00 -32.40 -25.47
CA LEU A 606 2.05 -32.39 -24.00
C LEU A 606 3.46 -32.38 -23.39
N PRO A 607 4.46 -33.14 -23.89
CA PRO A 607 5.81 -33.09 -23.32
C PRO A 607 6.46 -31.70 -23.44
N SER A 608 6.51 -31.14 -24.65
CA SER A 608 7.09 -29.82 -24.90
C SER A 608 6.32 -28.70 -24.19
N LEU A 609 4.99 -28.81 -24.13
CA LEU A 609 4.15 -27.90 -23.36
C LEU A 609 4.47 -27.97 -21.86
N LYS A 610 4.65 -29.17 -21.29
CA LYS A 610 5.01 -29.36 -19.88
C LYS A 610 6.33 -28.70 -19.53
N ASP A 611 7.36 -28.91 -20.36
CA ASP A 611 8.67 -28.30 -20.15
C ASP A 611 8.59 -26.76 -20.17
N TYR A 612 7.84 -26.21 -21.13
CA TYR A 612 7.61 -24.76 -21.20
C TYR A 612 6.89 -24.22 -19.96
N LEU A 613 5.81 -24.87 -19.53
CA LEU A 613 5.05 -24.43 -18.36
C LEU A 613 5.89 -24.51 -17.08
N LEU A 614 6.67 -25.58 -16.89
CA LEU A 614 7.59 -25.72 -15.74
C LEU A 614 8.67 -24.64 -15.70
N ALA A 615 9.17 -24.23 -16.86
CA ALA A 615 10.21 -23.20 -16.96
C ALA A 615 9.67 -21.78 -16.78
N ASN A 616 8.42 -21.51 -17.15
CA ASN A 616 7.88 -20.15 -17.28
C ASN A 616 6.78 -19.80 -16.29
N PHE A 617 6.17 -20.76 -15.60
CA PHE A 617 5.06 -20.49 -14.68
C PHE A 617 5.37 -20.93 -13.24
N ASP A 618 4.78 -20.21 -12.29
CA ASP A 618 4.56 -20.74 -10.96
C ASP A 618 3.38 -21.72 -11.02
N ILE A 619 3.71 -23.01 -11.13
CA ILE A 619 2.73 -24.08 -11.33
C ILE A 619 1.73 -24.14 -10.18
N ASP A 620 2.20 -24.01 -8.93
CA ASP A 620 1.32 -24.16 -7.77
C ASP A 620 0.35 -22.97 -7.65
N ALA A 621 0.85 -21.74 -7.81
CA ALA A 621 0.01 -20.55 -7.79
C ALA A 621 -1.02 -20.57 -8.94
N THR A 622 -0.61 -20.98 -10.14
CA THR A 622 -1.49 -21.02 -11.31
C THR A 622 -2.56 -22.12 -11.17
N LEU A 623 -2.19 -23.33 -10.73
CA LEU A 623 -3.17 -24.39 -10.46
C LEU A 623 -4.12 -24.02 -9.33
N THR A 624 -3.65 -23.32 -8.30
CA THR A 624 -4.48 -22.83 -7.20
C THR A 624 -5.49 -21.81 -7.71
N TYR A 625 -5.08 -20.86 -8.56
CA TYR A 625 -5.99 -19.93 -9.23
C TYR A 625 -7.04 -20.67 -10.06
N ILE A 626 -6.63 -21.60 -10.94
CA ILE A 626 -7.57 -22.34 -11.80
C ILE A 626 -8.53 -23.18 -10.95
N ALA A 627 -8.04 -23.83 -9.90
CA ALA A 627 -8.87 -24.62 -8.99
C ALA A 627 -9.94 -23.78 -8.28
N ILE A 628 -9.58 -22.63 -7.70
CA ILE A 628 -10.53 -21.73 -7.05
C ILE A 628 -11.51 -21.17 -8.08
N ARG A 629 -11.02 -20.72 -9.23
CA ARG A 629 -11.87 -20.12 -10.27
C ARG A 629 -12.85 -21.12 -10.86
N ASN A 630 -12.45 -22.36 -11.09
CA ASN A 630 -13.35 -23.38 -11.63
C ASN A 630 -14.28 -23.93 -10.55
N TRP A 631 -13.84 -23.95 -9.30
CA TRP A 631 -14.71 -24.24 -8.16
C TRP A 631 -15.80 -23.18 -8.00
N SER A 632 -15.49 -21.89 -8.14
CA SER A 632 -16.45 -20.79 -8.01
C SER A 632 -17.48 -20.72 -9.14
N ALA A 633 -17.34 -21.55 -10.17
CA ALA A 633 -18.22 -21.66 -11.31
C ALA A 633 -18.33 -20.34 -12.12
N PRO A 634 -17.29 -19.98 -12.90
CA PRO A 634 -17.18 -18.68 -13.51
C PRO A 634 -18.05 -18.57 -14.77
N PHE A 635 -18.44 -17.34 -15.11
CA PHE A 635 -19.32 -17.06 -16.25
C PHE A 635 -18.57 -16.76 -17.56
N ASP A 636 -17.71 -15.74 -17.60
CA ASP A 636 -17.12 -15.21 -18.84
C ASP A 636 -15.60 -14.90 -18.74
N ASN A 637 -14.90 -15.57 -17.83
CA ASN A 637 -13.48 -15.36 -17.56
C ASN A 637 -12.51 -15.91 -18.62
N ALA A 638 -13.02 -16.46 -19.72
CA ALA A 638 -12.20 -16.99 -20.80
C ALA A 638 -11.49 -15.89 -21.59
N THR A 639 -12.19 -14.76 -21.81
CA THR A 639 -11.74 -13.63 -22.62
C THR A 639 -11.51 -12.35 -21.82
N HIS A 640 -12.06 -12.29 -20.60
CA HIS A 640 -12.04 -11.16 -19.69
C HIS A 640 -11.77 -11.60 -18.24
N ASN A 641 -11.87 -10.67 -17.30
CA ASN A 641 -12.04 -10.96 -15.87
C ASN A 641 -10.89 -11.75 -15.24
N HIS A 642 -9.68 -11.54 -15.77
CA HIS A 642 -8.45 -12.05 -15.22
C HIS A 642 -7.28 -11.11 -15.50
N PHE A 643 -6.23 -11.30 -14.72
CA PHE A 643 -4.91 -10.72 -14.91
C PHE A 643 -3.91 -11.83 -15.22
N LEU A 644 -2.99 -11.54 -16.12
CA LEU A 644 -1.71 -12.25 -16.21
C LEU A 644 -0.76 -11.57 -15.23
N TRP A 645 -0.18 -12.36 -14.35
CA TRP A 645 0.68 -11.89 -13.27
C TRP A 645 2.10 -12.38 -13.53
N LYS A 646 3.01 -11.46 -13.84
CA LYS A 646 4.44 -11.78 -13.94
C LYS A 646 5.08 -11.52 -12.59
N LYS A 647 5.62 -12.55 -11.95
CA LYS A 647 6.29 -12.48 -10.65
C LYS A 647 7.63 -11.77 -10.77
N GLY A 648 8.16 -11.28 -9.65
CA GLY A 648 9.45 -10.60 -9.62
C GLY A 648 10.66 -11.51 -9.92
N ASP A 649 10.46 -12.83 -9.91
CA ASP A 649 11.44 -13.83 -10.38
C ASP A 649 11.33 -14.16 -11.87
N GLY A 650 10.39 -13.52 -12.58
CA GLY A 650 10.14 -13.68 -14.01
C GLY A 650 9.11 -14.75 -14.39
N ARG A 651 8.67 -15.60 -13.45
CA ARG A 651 7.64 -16.61 -13.72
C ARG A 651 6.24 -16.02 -13.80
N TRP A 652 5.35 -16.67 -14.54
CA TRP A 652 3.97 -16.26 -14.73
C TRP A 652 3.01 -16.97 -13.77
N GLY A 653 1.91 -16.28 -13.47
CA GLY A 653 0.71 -16.79 -12.83
C GLY A 653 -0.52 -16.06 -13.34
N MET A 654 -1.66 -16.31 -12.70
CA MET A 654 -2.91 -15.62 -13.01
C MET A 654 -3.55 -15.08 -11.73
N ALA A 655 -4.22 -13.94 -11.85
CA ALA A 655 -4.95 -13.32 -10.75
C ALA A 655 -6.39 -13.01 -11.15
N ALA A 656 -7.28 -13.00 -10.15
CA ALA A 656 -8.72 -12.91 -10.35
C ALA A 656 -9.18 -11.44 -10.46
N TRP A 657 -10.15 -11.20 -11.34
CA TRP A 657 -10.82 -9.92 -11.49
C TRP A 657 -12.29 -10.13 -11.83
N ASP A 658 -13.13 -9.13 -11.52
CA ASP A 658 -14.56 -9.07 -11.79
C ASP A 658 -15.28 -10.41 -11.56
N LEU A 659 -15.62 -10.66 -10.29
CA LEU A 659 -16.12 -11.94 -9.80
C LEU A 659 -17.65 -11.98 -9.69
N ASP A 660 -18.35 -11.16 -10.48
CA ASP A 660 -19.80 -11.23 -10.54
C ASP A 660 -20.31 -12.45 -11.32
N ALA A 661 -21.55 -12.84 -11.02
CA ALA A 661 -22.20 -14.05 -11.52
C ALA A 661 -21.51 -15.38 -11.14
N GLU A 662 -20.49 -15.35 -10.29
CA GLU A 662 -19.91 -16.55 -9.67
C GLU A 662 -20.80 -17.11 -8.55
N PHE A 663 -20.49 -18.32 -8.08
CA PHE A 663 -21.18 -19.02 -6.99
C PHE A 663 -22.67 -19.29 -7.24
N SER A 664 -23.08 -19.32 -8.52
CA SER A 664 -24.46 -19.48 -8.95
C SER A 664 -24.76 -20.88 -9.52
N ASN A 665 -23.83 -21.45 -10.30
CA ASN A 665 -23.99 -22.75 -10.94
C ASN A 665 -23.11 -23.84 -10.32
N SER A 666 -23.57 -24.42 -9.19
CA SER A 666 -22.82 -25.47 -8.49
C SER A 666 -22.58 -26.75 -9.31
N GLY A 667 -23.33 -26.96 -10.42
CA GLY A 667 -23.21 -28.11 -11.31
C GLY A 667 -22.20 -27.96 -12.46
N GLN A 668 -21.59 -26.78 -12.64
CA GLN A 668 -20.69 -26.51 -13.77
C GLN A 668 -19.48 -27.45 -13.78
N SER A 669 -19.02 -27.88 -14.96
CA SER A 669 -17.83 -28.76 -15.06
C SER A 669 -16.61 -28.14 -14.38
N ILE A 670 -15.82 -28.93 -13.63
CA ILE A 670 -14.52 -28.49 -13.10
C ILE A 670 -13.49 -28.27 -14.22
N PHE A 671 -13.79 -28.75 -15.44
CA PHE A 671 -12.99 -28.59 -16.65
C PHE A 671 -13.55 -27.50 -17.59
N TRP A 672 -14.27 -26.52 -17.05
CA TRP A 672 -14.95 -25.46 -17.82
C TRP A 672 -14.06 -24.74 -18.84
N ASP A 673 -12.76 -24.55 -18.58
CA ASP A 673 -11.85 -23.83 -19.49
C ASP A 673 -11.19 -24.69 -20.57
N GLU A 674 -11.52 -25.97 -20.66
CA GLU A 674 -10.97 -26.82 -21.73
C GLU A 674 -11.70 -26.62 -23.06
N TRP A 675 -10.96 -26.78 -24.16
CA TRP A 675 -11.58 -26.81 -25.49
C TRP A 675 -12.56 -27.98 -25.65
N GLU A 676 -12.29 -29.13 -25.03
CA GLU A 676 -13.15 -30.32 -25.12
C GLU A 676 -13.31 -30.99 -23.75
N PRO A 677 -14.55 -31.13 -23.23
CA PRO A 677 -15.82 -30.77 -23.89
C PRO A 677 -15.98 -29.25 -24.06
N VAL A 678 -16.48 -28.84 -25.23
CA VAL A 678 -16.62 -27.44 -25.67
C VAL A 678 -17.18 -26.56 -24.56
N GLN A 679 -16.50 -25.44 -24.29
CA GLN A 679 -17.04 -24.35 -23.47
C GLN A 679 -18.52 -24.13 -23.84
N PRO A 680 -19.47 -24.21 -22.90
CA PRO A 680 -20.90 -24.08 -23.18
C PRO A 680 -21.28 -22.77 -23.87
N ASP A 681 -20.40 -21.77 -23.77
CA ASP A 681 -20.47 -20.51 -24.51
C ASP A 681 -19.53 -20.56 -25.73
N SER A 682 -20.01 -21.15 -26.82
CA SER A 682 -19.28 -21.30 -28.09
C SER A 682 -18.81 -19.99 -28.73
N LEU A 683 -19.21 -18.83 -28.18
CA LEU A 683 -18.81 -17.51 -28.67
C LEU A 683 -17.39 -17.11 -28.22
N ARG A 684 -16.92 -17.63 -27.09
CA ARG A 684 -15.70 -17.11 -26.41
C ARG A 684 -14.47 -18.02 -26.56
N GLY A 685 -14.68 -19.32 -26.75
CA GLY A 685 -13.60 -20.32 -26.75
C GLY A 685 -12.92 -20.47 -25.38
N PRO A 686 -11.94 -21.37 -25.25
CA PRO A 686 -11.23 -21.63 -24.01
C PRO A 686 -10.27 -20.49 -23.67
N GLN A 687 -9.91 -20.37 -22.40
CA GLN A 687 -8.72 -19.63 -21.99
C GLN A 687 -7.49 -20.52 -22.22
N TRP A 688 -6.61 -20.15 -23.14
CA TRP A 688 -5.58 -21.06 -23.66
C TRP A 688 -4.46 -21.39 -22.68
N ILE A 689 -4.20 -20.55 -21.68
CA ILE A 689 -3.29 -20.89 -20.58
C ILE A 689 -3.96 -21.98 -19.74
N LYS A 690 -5.21 -21.80 -19.33
CA LYS A 690 -5.92 -22.79 -18.51
C LYS A 690 -6.12 -24.12 -19.22
N ASP A 691 -6.50 -24.13 -20.50
CA ASP A 691 -6.56 -25.35 -21.34
C ASP A 691 -5.21 -26.09 -21.31
N SER A 692 -4.10 -25.34 -21.47
CA SER A 692 -2.76 -25.90 -21.43
C SER A 692 -2.44 -26.54 -20.07
N PHE A 693 -2.83 -25.90 -18.98
CA PHE A 693 -2.64 -26.43 -17.62
C PHE A 693 -3.51 -27.67 -17.36
N LEU A 694 -4.80 -27.64 -17.70
CA LEU A 694 -5.73 -28.74 -17.44
C LEU A 694 -5.35 -30.00 -18.24
N LYS A 695 -4.79 -29.84 -19.45
CA LYS A 695 -4.27 -30.97 -20.26
C LYS A 695 -2.94 -31.51 -19.75
N THR A 696 -2.04 -30.63 -19.31
CA THR A 696 -0.66 -31.00 -18.95
C THR A 696 -0.50 -31.48 -17.51
N PHE A 697 -1.29 -30.90 -16.59
CA PHE A 697 -1.24 -31.12 -15.15
C PHE A 697 -2.59 -31.64 -14.63
N ARG A 698 -3.23 -32.54 -15.39
CA ARG A 698 -4.59 -33.03 -15.12
C ARG A 698 -4.74 -33.60 -13.72
N ASP A 699 -3.79 -34.43 -13.29
CA ASP A 699 -3.86 -35.11 -12.00
C ASP A 699 -3.53 -34.14 -10.85
N GLU A 700 -2.57 -33.24 -11.05
CA GLU A 700 -2.21 -32.18 -10.10
C GLU A 700 -3.39 -31.21 -9.91
N PHE A 701 -4.08 -30.83 -10.99
CA PHE A 701 -5.30 -30.03 -10.92
C PHE A 701 -6.42 -30.74 -10.16
N ARG A 702 -6.71 -32.01 -10.50
CA ARG A 702 -7.73 -32.82 -9.81
C ARG A 702 -7.44 -32.89 -8.31
N ARG A 703 -6.20 -33.14 -7.92
CA ARG A 703 -5.79 -33.14 -6.50
C ARG A 703 -5.93 -31.77 -5.86
N LYS A 704 -5.49 -30.69 -6.54
CA LYS A 704 -5.56 -29.33 -6.00
C LYS A 704 -6.99 -28.89 -5.72
N ILE A 705 -7.90 -28.98 -6.70
CA ILE A 705 -9.30 -28.58 -6.51
C ILE A 705 -10.00 -29.45 -5.47
N TYR A 706 -9.67 -30.74 -5.41
CA TYR A 706 -10.19 -31.68 -4.42
C TYR A 706 -9.73 -31.32 -3.00
N ILE A 707 -8.44 -31.06 -2.80
CA ILE A 707 -7.89 -30.61 -1.51
C ILE A 707 -8.54 -29.30 -1.08
N LEU A 708 -8.58 -28.29 -1.95
CA LEU A 708 -9.15 -26.98 -1.61
C LEU A 708 -10.64 -27.10 -1.23
N THR A 709 -11.41 -27.93 -1.94
CA THR A 709 -12.83 -28.19 -1.63
C THR A 709 -13.04 -28.74 -0.22
N HIS A 710 -12.15 -29.61 0.26
CA HIS A 710 -12.26 -30.24 1.59
C HIS A 710 -11.50 -29.50 2.69
N THR A 711 -10.76 -28.45 2.34
CA THR A 711 -9.97 -27.64 3.26
C THR A 711 -10.47 -26.20 3.21
N LEU A 712 -9.87 -25.36 2.39
CA LEU A 712 -10.13 -23.92 2.31
C LEU A 712 -11.60 -23.58 1.97
N LEU A 713 -12.20 -24.29 1.02
CA LEU A 713 -13.49 -23.94 0.39
C LEU A 713 -14.68 -24.69 1.02
N THR A 714 -14.50 -25.23 2.23
CA THR A 714 -15.59 -25.88 2.97
C THR A 714 -16.63 -24.85 3.43
N PRO A 715 -17.91 -25.22 3.61
CA PRO A 715 -18.94 -24.29 4.11
C PRO A 715 -18.53 -23.57 5.41
N SER A 716 -17.91 -24.30 6.36
CA SER A 716 -17.43 -23.73 7.62
C SER A 716 -16.32 -22.70 7.43
N ASN A 717 -15.38 -22.96 6.50
CA ASN A 717 -14.29 -22.02 6.25
C ASN A 717 -14.75 -20.82 5.44
N MET A 718 -15.71 -20.98 4.53
CA MET A 718 -16.37 -19.86 3.87
C MET A 718 -17.03 -18.93 4.90
N VAL A 719 -17.72 -19.47 5.91
CA VAL A 719 -18.24 -18.66 7.03
C VAL A 719 -17.11 -18.00 7.81
N ALA A 720 -16.08 -18.75 8.20
CA ALA A 720 -14.97 -18.24 9.01
C ALA A 720 -14.17 -17.10 8.34
N MET A 721 -14.04 -17.12 7.01
CA MET A 721 -13.37 -16.06 6.24
C MET A 721 -14.28 -14.86 5.93
N GLY A 722 -15.55 -14.87 6.36
CA GLY A 722 -16.51 -13.80 6.11
C GLY A 722 -17.32 -13.94 4.81
N ALA A 723 -17.15 -15.04 4.07
CA ALA A 723 -17.87 -15.37 2.85
C ALA A 723 -19.10 -16.28 3.10
N GLY A 724 -19.76 -16.14 4.25
CA GLY A 724 -20.85 -17.03 4.69
C GLY A 724 -22.04 -17.09 3.74
N ALA A 725 -22.28 -16.04 2.95
CA ALA A 725 -23.31 -16.02 1.91
C ALA A 725 -23.13 -17.13 0.84
N HIS A 726 -21.90 -17.63 0.65
CA HIS A 726 -21.57 -18.70 -0.29
C HIS A 726 -21.43 -20.09 0.35
N ALA A 727 -21.75 -20.25 1.65
CA ALA A 727 -21.62 -21.53 2.34
C ALA A 727 -22.54 -22.61 1.75
N SER A 728 -23.77 -22.25 1.35
CA SER A 728 -24.70 -23.18 0.69
C SER A 728 -24.22 -23.58 -0.71
N PHE A 729 -23.60 -22.65 -1.45
CA PHE A 729 -22.95 -22.99 -2.72
C PHE A 729 -21.81 -24.00 -2.49
N ALA A 730 -20.95 -23.76 -1.50
CA ALA A 730 -19.84 -24.66 -1.17
C ALA A 730 -20.30 -26.09 -0.83
N ALA A 731 -21.41 -26.21 -0.08
CA ALA A 731 -22.01 -27.50 0.26
C ALA A 731 -22.48 -28.24 -1.01
N SER A 732 -23.18 -27.56 -1.90
CA SER A 732 -23.66 -28.11 -3.18
C SER A 732 -22.54 -28.39 -4.18
N ARG A 733 -21.44 -27.62 -4.13
CA ARG A 733 -20.30 -27.75 -5.04
C ARG A 733 -19.44 -28.99 -4.73
N THR A 734 -19.31 -29.34 -3.46
CA THR A 734 -18.49 -30.45 -2.97
C THR A 734 -18.75 -31.79 -3.70
N PRO A 735 -19.99 -32.32 -3.78
CA PRO A 735 -20.25 -33.60 -4.46
C PRO A 735 -19.90 -33.57 -5.95
N VAL A 736 -20.03 -32.42 -6.63
CA VAL A 736 -19.68 -32.27 -8.05
C VAL A 736 -18.17 -32.39 -8.26
N VAL A 737 -17.37 -31.72 -7.40
CA VAL A 737 -15.91 -31.84 -7.44
C VAL A 737 -15.46 -33.26 -7.13
N VAL A 738 -16.04 -33.90 -6.11
CA VAL A 738 -15.73 -35.30 -5.76
C VAL A 738 -15.99 -36.22 -6.95
N ALA A 739 -17.16 -36.12 -7.58
CA ALA A 739 -17.52 -36.96 -8.73
C ALA A 739 -16.59 -36.75 -9.93
N GLN A 740 -16.30 -35.49 -10.29
CA GLN A 740 -15.51 -35.19 -11.49
C GLN A 740 -13.99 -35.30 -11.29
N SER A 741 -13.50 -35.21 -10.05
CA SER A 741 -12.08 -35.42 -9.73
C SER A 741 -11.65 -36.89 -9.87
N GLY A 742 -12.57 -37.84 -9.65
CA GLY A 742 -12.28 -39.27 -9.68
C GLY A 742 -11.44 -39.78 -8.50
N LEU A 743 -11.25 -38.98 -7.44
CA LEU A 743 -10.39 -39.32 -6.30
C LEU A 743 -11.13 -40.05 -5.16
N GLY A 744 -12.45 -40.22 -5.28
CA GLY A 744 -13.26 -40.94 -4.29
C GLY A 744 -13.51 -40.13 -3.00
N PRO A 745 -13.87 -40.81 -1.89
CA PRO A 745 -14.20 -40.15 -0.63
C PRO A 745 -12.97 -39.52 0.04
N TRP A 746 -13.19 -38.38 0.71
CA TRP A 746 -12.13 -37.65 1.41
C TRP A 746 -11.64 -38.42 2.64
N HIS A 747 -10.36 -38.73 2.64
CA HIS A 747 -9.64 -39.22 3.81
C HIS A 747 -8.43 -38.33 4.06
N ALA A 748 -8.17 -38.02 5.32
CA ALA A 748 -7.09 -37.14 5.71
C ALA A 748 -6.54 -37.53 7.09
N PRO A 749 -5.37 -37.00 7.47
CA PRO A 749 -4.89 -37.06 8.83
C PRO A 749 -5.94 -36.57 9.84
N VAL A 750 -6.06 -37.24 10.98
CA VAL A 750 -6.94 -36.81 12.08
C VAL A 750 -6.34 -35.56 12.74
N LYS A 751 -7.22 -34.65 13.18
CA LYS A 751 -6.85 -33.43 13.91
C LYS A 751 -5.92 -33.77 15.10
N PRO A 752 -4.68 -33.26 15.14
CA PRO A 752 -3.79 -33.47 16.28
C PRO A 752 -4.27 -32.72 17.52
N GLN A 753 -3.90 -33.22 18.70
CA GLN A 753 -4.16 -32.58 19.98
C GLN A 753 -2.88 -31.95 20.54
N PRO A 754 -2.92 -30.72 21.07
CA PRO A 754 -1.77 -30.13 21.75
C PRO A 754 -1.58 -30.81 23.12
N LEU A 755 -0.39 -31.32 23.39
CA LEU A 755 -0.08 -32.08 24.62
C LEU A 755 0.84 -31.34 25.57
N ALA A 756 1.86 -30.64 25.05
CA ALA A 756 2.77 -29.83 25.85
C ALA A 756 3.25 -28.61 25.05
N PRO A 757 3.56 -27.49 25.72
CA PRO A 757 3.34 -27.20 27.13
C PRO A 757 1.84 -27.20 27.50
N ALA A 758 1.51 -27.35 28.79
CA ALA A 758 0.13 -27.21 29.23
C ALA A 758 -0.40 -25.81 28.89
N ASN A 759 -1.69 -25.70 28.58
CA ASN A 759 -2.29 -24.43 28.15
C ASN A 759 -2.08 -23.33 29.22
N GLY A 760 -1.41 -22.25 28.84
CA GLY A 760 -1.08 -21.12 29.71
C GLY A 760 0.19 -21.28 30.56
N ALA A 761 0.92 -22.40 30.44
CA ALA A 761 2.12 -22.65 31.25
C ALA A 761 3.24 -21.63 30.97
N GLY A 762 4.06 -21.36 32.00
CA GLY A 762 5.33 -20.64 31.84
C GLY A 762 6.39 -21.55 31.21
N VAL A 763 7.10 -21.03 30.22
CA VAL A 763 8.03 -21.79 29.39
C VAL A 763 9.35 -21.01 29.24
N VAL A 764 10.47 -21.68 29.50
CA VAL A 764 11.85 -21.17 29.35
C VAL A 764 12.72 -22.15 28.55
N PRO A 765 13.80 -21.71 27.88
CA PRO A 765 14.65 -22.61 27.11
C PRO A 765 15.37 -23.66 27.98
N PRO A 766 15.53 -24.92 27.51
CA PRO A 766 14.93 -25.50 26.31
C PRO A 766 13.51 -26.03 26.58
N ALA A 767 12.60 -25.84 25.61
CA ALA A 767 11.24 -26.35 25.68
C ALA A 767 10.75 -26.85 24.31
N LEU A 768 9.77 -27.76 24.33
CA LEU A 768 9.16 -28.34 23.14
C LEU A 768 7.66 -28.05 23.11
N LEU A 769 7.16 -27.73 21.93
CA LEU A 769 5.76 -27.94 21.56
C LEU A 769 5.60 -29.42 21.21
N VAL A 770 4.62 -30.11 21.78
CA VAL A 770 4.37 -31.54 21.58
C VAL A 770 2.90 -31.75 21.25
N ALA A 771 2.64 -32.53 20.21
CA ALA A 771 1.30 -32.89 19.77
C ALA A 771 1.08 -34.40 19.75
N SER A 772 -0.18 -34.82 19.70
CA SER A 772 -0.56 -36.23 19.69
C SER A 772 0.05 -36.99 18.51
N ALA A 773 0.25 -38.30 18.67
CA ALA A 773 0.68 -39.16 17.57
C ALA A 773 -0.23 -39.05 16.34
N TYR A 774 0.37 -39.23 15.16
CA TYR A 774 -0.36 -39.23 13.90
C TYR A 774 -1.37 -40.38 13.82
N SER A 775 -2.56 -40.07 13.31
CA SER A 775 -3.56 -41.07 12.90
C SER A 775 -4.34 -40.54 11.69
N HIS A 776 -5.10 -41.40 11.02
CA HIS A 776 -5.74 -41.09 9.74
C HIS A 776 -7.19 -41.58 9.72
N THR A 777 -8.07 -40.85 9.05
CA THR A 777 -9.49 -41.23 8.89
C THR A 777 -9.74 -42.41 7.95
N ARG A 778 -8.69 -42.95 7.29
CA ARG A 778 -8.81 -44.09 6.39
C ARG A 778 -8.72 -45.38 7.20
N PRO A 779 -9.73 -46.27 7.13
CA PRO A 779 -9.78 -47.44 8.02
C PRO A 779 -8.73 -48.52 7.69
N SER A 780 -8.28 -48.61 6.44
CA SER A 780 -7.31 -49.61 5.98
C SER A 780 -6.25 -48.98 5.08
N ASN A 781 -4.98 -49.35 5.29
CA ASN A 781 -3.82 -48.82 4.58
C ASN A 781 -3.81 -47.28 4.53
N PRO A 782 -3.74 -46.61 5.69
CA PRO A 782 -3.71 -45.15 5.77
C PRO A 782 -2.43 -44.61 5.13
N GLU A 783 -2.53 -43.43 4.51
CA GLU A 783 -1.34 -42.75 4.00
C GLU A 783 -0.41 -42.36 5.17
N PRO A 784 0.91 -42.40 4.99
CA PRO A 784 1.83 -42.11 6.08
C PRO A 784 1.94 -40.60 6.33
N HIS A 785 2.27 -40.23 7.57
CA HIS A 785 2.69 -38.87 7.95
C HIS A 785 4.00 -38.52 7.27
N VAL A 786 4.05 -37.38 6.57
CA VAL A 786 5.28 -36.93 5.87
C VAL A 786 5.77 -35.57 6.35
N SER A 787 4.85 -34.67 6.74
CA SER A 787 5.21 -33.36 7.26
C SER A 787 4.19 -32.81 8.26
N SER A 788 4.61 -31.78 8.97
CA SER A 788 3.78 -30.99 9.89
C SER A 788 3.97 -29.49 9.66
N ILE A 789 2.91 -28.72 9.86
CA ILE A 789 2.93 -27.26 9.85
C ILE A 789 2.69 -26.77 11.27
N TRP A 790 3.66 -26.04 11.82
CA TRP A 790 3.60 -25.43 13.15
C TRP A 790 3.47 -23.93 13.01
N THR A 791 2.52 -23.32 13.72
CA THR A 791 2.32 -21.88 13.67
C THR A 791 2.17 -21.31 15.08
N ILE A 792 2.86 -20.21 15.37
CA ILE A 792 2.79 -19.48 16.64
C ILE A 792 2.39 -18.03 16.34
N ARG A 793 1.41 -17.51 17.07
CA ARG A 793 0.99 -16.09 17.04
C ARG A 793 1.16 -15.46 18.42
N ARG A 794 1.27 -14.13 18.45
CA ARG A 794 1.15 -13.34 19.69
C ARG A 794 -0.32 -13.20 20.10
N SER A 795 -0.56 -12.79 21.34
CA SER A 795 -1.89 -12.50 21.87
C SER A 795 -2.64 -11.41 21.10
N ASP A 796 -1.94 -10.41 20.59
CA ASP A 796 -2.45 -9.28 19.80
C ASP A 796 -2.50 -9.56 18.28
N GLY A 797 -2.01 -10.72 17.84
CA GLY A 797 -1.96 -11.13 16.45
C GLY A 797 -2.90 -12.28 16.10
N GLY A 798 -3.05 -12.55 14.80
CA GLY A 798 -3.80 -13.69 14.26
C GLY A 798 -2.92 -14.67 13.48
N TYR A 799 -3.42 -15.86 13.17
CA TYR A 799 -2.69 -16.86 12.36
C TYR A 799 -2.52 -16.49 10.89
N THR A 800 -3.19 -15.41 10.45
CA THR A 800 -2.94 -14.84 9.13
C THR A 800 -1.53 -14.28 9.06
N ASN A 801 -1.00 -13.62 10.10
CA ASN A 801 0.36 -13.09 10.16
C ASN A 801 1.02 -13.59 11.46
N PRO A 802 1.47 -14.85 11.50
CA PRO A 802 2.06 -15.44 12.69
C PRO A 802 3.47 -14.90 12.95
N VAL A 803 3.93 -14.98 14.21
CA VAL A 803 5.33 -14.65 14.53
C VAL A 803 6.29 -15.76 14.15
N PHE A 804 5.79 -16.99 14.03
CA PHE A 804 6.57 -18.12 13.58
C PHE A 804 5.68 -19.08 12.80
N ARG A 805 6.17 -19.55 11.65
CA ARG A 805 5.52 -20.60 10.87
C ARG A 805 6.57 -21.50 10.24
N LEU A 806 6.53 -22.79 10.57
CA LEU A 806 7.42 -23.79 10.00
C LEU A 806 6.63 -24.88 9.29
N HIS A 807 6.91 -25.07 8.00
CA HIS A 807 6.53 -26.27 7.25
C HIS A 807 7.73 -27.22 7.21
N THR A 808 7.61 -28.32 7.94
CA THR A 808 8.69 -29.31 8.07
C THR A 808 8.76 -30.21 6.83
N THR A 809 9.92 -30.79 6.55
CA THR A 809 10.10 -31.84 5.53
C THR A 809 10.08 -33.25 6.12
N SER A 810 9.72 -33.37 7.40
CA SER A 810 9.72 -34.61 8.18
C SER A 810 8.48 -34.71 9.05
N ASN A 811 8.14 -35.92 9.47
CA ASN A 811 6.93 -36.30 10.21
C ASN A 811 6.99 -35.90 11.70
N LEU A 812 7.24 -34.63 11.99
CA LEU A 812 7.43 -34.16 13.37
C LEU A 812 6.11 -34.13 14.15
N THR A 813 6.10 -34.74 15.33
CA THR A 813 5.03 -34.59 16.35
C THR A 813 5.46 -33.68 17.51
N SER A 814 6.68 -33.15 17.45
CA SER A 814 7.20 -32.17 18.40
C SER A 814 8.14 -31.17 17.72
N LEU A 815 8.17 -29.94 18.21
CA LEU A 815 9.02 -28.86 17.70
C LEU A 815 9.64 -28.06 18.86
N PRO A 816 10.95 -27.77 18.85
CA PRO A 816 11.54 -26.81 19.78
C PRO A 816 10.86 -25.44 19.70
N VAL A 817 10.58 -24.85 20.85
CA VAL A 817 10.06 -23.48 20.91
C VAL A 817 11.13 -22.53 20.33
N PRO A 818 10.82 -21.72 19.31
CA PRO A 818 11.78 -20.86 18.61
C PRO A 818 11.99 -19.56 19.41
N PHE A 819 12.60 -19.65 20.60
CA PHE A 819 12.70 -18.53 21.53
C PHE A 819 13.39 -17.28 20.96
N ASP A 820 14.26 -17.43 19.97
CA ASP A 820 14.93 -16.31 19.29
C ASP A 820 13.96 -15.41 18.50
N GLU A 821 12.78 -15.95 18.13
CA GLU A 821 11.68 -15.22 17.46
C GLU A 821 10.66 -14.65 18.46
N LEU A 822 10.80 -14.97 19.75
CA LEU A 822 9.85 -14.63 20.80
C LEU A 822 10.42 -13.56 21.75
N VAL A 823 9.52 -12.81 22.38
CA VAL A 823 9.83 -11.76 23.34
C VAL A 823 9.53 -12.28 24.74
N PHE A 824 10.51 -12.18 25.63
CA PHE A 824 10.36 -12.59 27.03
C PHE A 824 9.27 -11.76 27.73
N GLY A 825 8.41 -12.43 28.49
CA GLY A 825 7.28 -11.83 29.21
C GLY A 825 5.93 -11.94 28.50
N GLU A 826 5.93 -12.25 27.20
CA GLU A 826 4.73 -12.28 26.35
C GLU A 826 3.99 -13.63 26.37
N THR A 827 2.71 -13.58 26.00
CA THR A 827 1.86 -14.76 25.80
C THR A 827 1.79 -15.13 24.32
N TYR A 828 1.99 -16.42 24.03
CA TYR A 828 1.94 -16.97 22.70
C TYR A 828 0.88 -18.05 22.58
N PHE A 829 0.30 -18.15 21.39
CA PHE A 829 -0.68 -19.17 21.03
C PHE A 829 -0.14 -19.97 19.85
N TRP A 830 -0.33 -21.27 19.85
CA TRP A 830 0.20 -22.14 18.82
C TRP A 830 -0.81 -23.19 18.34
N LYS A 831 -0.61 -23.63 17.10
CA LYS A 831 -1.35 -24.70 16.43
C LYS A 831 -0.40 -25.58 15.62
N VAL A 832 -0.82 -26.81 15.38
CA VAL A 832 -0.15 -27.73 14.46
C VAL A 832 -1.16 -28.46 13.57
N SER A 833 -0.77 -28.74 12.32
CA SER A 833 -1.45 -29.67 11.43
C SER A 833 -0.48 -30.67 10.81
N TYR A 834 -0.98 -31.85 10.46
CA TYR A 834 -0.22 -32.93 9.83
C TYR A 834 -0.58 -33.08 8.36
N LEU A 835 0.38 -33.48 7.53
CA LEU A 835 0.17 -33.79 6.12
C LEU A 835 0.52 -35.26 5.86
N ASP A 836 -0.32 -35.90 5.03
CA ASP A 836 -0.04 -37.22 4.49
C ASP A 836 0.81 -37.16 3.20
N ARG A 837 1.24 -38.33 2.70
CA ARG A 837 2.04 -38.44 1.47
C ARG A 837 1.37 -37.85 0.22
N ASN A 838 0.05 -37.79 0.20
CA ASN A 838 -0.72 -37.23 -0.91
C ASN A 838 -0.96 -35.71 -0.76
N GLY A 839 -0.45 -35.11 0.32
CA GLY A 839 -0.58 -33.69 0.62
C GLY A 839 -1.92 -33.31 1.25
N HIS A 840 -2.71 -34.28 1.75
CA HIS A 840 -3.93 -33.95 2.48
C HIS A 840 -3.59 -33.48 3.90
N PRO A 841 -4.05 -32.29 4.31
CA PRO A 841 -3.80 -31.79 5.66
C PRO A 841 -4.86 -32.30 6.65
N SER A 842 -4.48 -32.48 7.92
CA SER A 842 -5.44 -32.50 9.03
C SER A 842 -6.12 -31.14 9.17
N ARG A 843 -7.19 -31.08 9.96
CA ARG A 843 -7.56 -29.81 10.61
C ARG A 843 -6.43 -29.38 11.55
N ASP A 844 -6.27 -28.08 11.75
CA ASP A 844 -5.40 -27.57 12.80
C ASP A 844 -5.84 -28.12 14.16
N SER A 845 -4.87 -28.34 15.05
CA SER A 845 -5.13 -28.62 16.46
C SER A 845 -6.02 -27.54 17.08
N ASP A 846 -6.62 -27.87 18.23
CA ASP A 846 -7.12 -26.80 19.09
C ASP A 846 -5.96 -25.86 19.45
N GLU A 847 -6.30 -24.58 19.61
CA GLU A 847 -5.32 -23.59 20.01
C GLU A 847 -4.88 -23.87 21.44
N SER A 848 -3.57 -23.84 21.68
CA SER A 848 -2.97 -23.91 23.01
C SER A 848 -2.03 -22.73 23.20
N SER A 849 -1.82 -22.29 24.43
CA SER A 849 -0.99 -21.13 24.75
C SER A 849 0.14 -21.47 25.73
N PHE A 850 1.15 -20.60 25.75
CA PHE A 850 2.20 -20.57 26.77
C PHE A 850 2.68 -19.14 27.00
N ASN A 851 3.31 -18.89 28.14
CA ASN A 851 3.98 -17.63 28.47
C ASN A 851 5.48 -17.82 28.33
N TYR A 852 6.16 -16.97 27.55
CA TYR A 852 7.62 -16.99 27.53
C TYR A 852 8.14 -16.35 28.83
N GLY A 853 8.54 -17.19 29.78
CA GLY A 853 8.98 -16.78 31.11
C GLY A 853 8.65 -17.82 32.18
N PRO A 854 9.14 -17.66 33.42
CA PRO A 854 8.77 -18.54 34.52
C PRO A 854 7.27 -18.53 34.77
N GLU A 855 6.76 -19.61 35.35
CA GLU A 855 5.36 -19.71 35.76
C GLU A 855 4.98 -18.50 36.62
N ARG A 856 3.92 -17.78 36.24
CA ARG A 856 3.45 -16.62 36.99
C ARG A 856 2.90 -17.12 38.32
N VAL A 857 3.65 -16.92 39.39
CA VAL A 857 3.16 -17.18 40.74
C VAL A 857 2.22 -16.03 41.10
N THR A 858 0.92 -16.29 41.09
CA THR A 858 -0.06 -15.37 41.67
C THR A 858 0.13 -15.41 43.18
N VAL A 859 0.75 -14.38 43.74
CA VAL A 859 0.84 -14.18 45.19
C VAL A 859 -0.35 -13.33 45.62
N PRO A 860 -1.22 -13.81 46.53
CA PRO A 860 -2.23 -12.96 47.14
C PRO A 860 -1.50 -11.87 47.94
N LEU A 861 -1.55 -10.62 47.47
CA LEU A 861 -0.95 -9.49 48.21
C LEU A 861 -1.83 -9.08 49.40
N ILE A 862 -3.16 -9.04 49.19
CA ILE A 862 -4.19 -8.72 50.20
C ILE A 862 -5.44 -9.56 49.92
N THR A 863 -6.06 -10.14 50.95
CA THR A 863 -7.41 -10.75 50.87
C THR A 863 -8.45 -9.70 51.21
N ILE A 864 -9.31 -9.33 50.25
CA ILE A 864 -10.43 -8.40 50.48
C ILE A 864 -11.69 -9.24 50.71
N SER A 865 -12.08 -9.41 51.97
CA SER A 865 -13.38 -10.01 52.28
C SER A 865 -14.48 -8.94 52.18
N PRO A 866 -15.69 -9.26 51.69
CA PRO A 866 -16.84 -8.36 51.75
C PRO A 866 -17.23 -7.98 53.19
N GLU A 867 -16.74 -8.71 54.19
CA GLU A 867 -16.92 -8.43 55.61
C GLU A 867 -15.80 -7.54 56.19
N SER A 868 -14.70 -7.32 55.44
CA SER A 868 -13.63 -6.43 55.85
C SER A 868 -14.11 -4.99 55.76
N LEU A 869 -14.15 -4.33 56.91
CA LEU A 869 -14.57 -2.95 57.05
C LEU A 869 -13.35 -2.02 56.92
N TRP A 870 -13.27 -1.29 55.80
CA TRP A 870 -12.20 -0.35 55.50
C TRP A 870 -12.56 1.05 55.98
N ARG A 871 -11.59 1.77 56.52
CA ARG A 871 -11.71 3.18 56.88
C ARG A 871 -11.35 4.05 55.68
N TYR A 872 -12.15 5.07 55.41
CA TYR A 872 -11.98 5.97 54.29
C TYR A 872 -12.36 7.40 54.67
N GLU A 873 -11.61 8.36 54.12
CA GLU A 873 -11.84 9.79 54.33
C GLU A 873 -12.51 10.41 53.10
N VAL A 874 -13.67 11.05 53.30
CA VAL A 874 -14.53 11.53 52.22
C VAL A 874 -14.87 13.01 52.31
N SER A 875 -14.32 13.75 53.30
CA SER A 875 -14.54 15.20 53.42
C SER A 875 -13.99 16.01 52.26
N GLY A 876 -13.05 15.43 51.48
CA GLY A 876 -12.36 16.13 50.38
C GLY A 876 -11.34 17.17 50.87
N THR A 877 -11.01 17.17 52.16
CA THR A 877 -9.99 18.05 52.74
C THR A 877 -8.59 17.41 52.63
N PRO A 878 -7.52 18.21 52.45
CA PRO A 878 -6.15 17.69 52.47
C PRO A 878 -5.84 17.02 53.81
N GLN A 879 -5.28 15.81 53.75
CA GLN A 879 -4.96 15.05 54.95
C GLN A 879 -3.71 15.61 55.66
N PRO A 880 -3.62 15.51 57.00
CA PRO A 880 -2.46 15.95 57.76
C PRO A 880 -1.22 15.17 57.32
N ALA A 881 -0.04 15.80 57.31
CA ALA A 881 1.15 15.25 56.65
C ALA A 881 1.61 13.86 57.16
N ASP A 882 1.20 13.48 58.36
CA ASP A 882 1.49 12.21 59.03
C ASP A 882 0.43 11.12 58.80
N TRP A 883 -0.60 11.37 57.98
CA TRP A 883 -1.69 10.41 57.75
C TRP A 883 -1.27 9.05 57.18
N THR A 884 -0.08 8.98 56.57
CA THR A 884 0.53 7.73 56.06
C THR A 884 1.49 7.09 57.07
N GLY A 885 1.67 7.70 58.23
CA GLY A 885 2.59 7.26 59.28
C GLY A 885 2.09 6.02 60.02
N PHE A 886 3.03 5.19 60.45
CA PHE A 886 2.73 3.99 61.23
C PHE A 886 2.14 4.38 62.60
N GLY A 887 0.90 4.01 62.86
CA GLY A 887 0.18 4.36 64.10
C GLY A 887 -0.66 5.63 64.03
N PHE A 888 -0.89 6.20 62.84
CA PHE A 888 -1.88 7.26 62.64
C PHE A 888 -3.27 6.78 63.11
N ASP A 889 -3.95 7.60 63.91
CA ASP A 889 -5.29 7.28 64.43
C ASP A 889 -6.36 7.69 63.41
N ASP A 890 -6.76 6.74 62.58
CA ASP A 890 -7.84 6.88 61.60
C ASP A 890 -9.22 6.52 62.17
N SER A 891 -9.38 6.39 63.50
CA SER A 891 -10.65 5.96 64.12
C SER A 891 -11.83 6.88 63.88
N GLY A 892 -11.59 8.15 63.54
CA GLY A 892 -12.61 9.11 63.16
C GLY A 892 -13.08 8.99 61.70
N TRP A 893 -12.40 8.22 60.87
CA TRP A 893 -12.75 8.06 59.45
C TRP A 893 -13.99 7.19 59.30
N LYS A 894 -14.76 7.45 58.23
CA LYS A 894 -15.93 6.61 57.94
C LYS A 894 -15.47 5.19 57.63
N GLN A 895 -16.26 4.21 58.05
CA GLN A 895 -15.95 2.80 57.83
C GLN A 895 -17.04 2.13 56.98
N GLY A 896 -16.66 1.29 56.03
CA GLY A 896 -17.58 0.55 55.17
C GLY A 896 -16.89 -0.58 54.41
N ALA A 897 -17.67 -1.41 53.71
CA ALA A 897 -17.12 -2.47 52.89
C ALA A 897 -16.20 -1.89 51.79
N ALA A 898 -15.11 -2.59 51.46
CA ALA A 898 -14.26 -2.19 50.34
C ALA A 898 -15.07 -2.12 49.04
N LEU A 899 -15.11 -0.95 48.42
CA LEU A 899 -15.63 -0.75 47.07
C LEU A 899 -14.44 -0.70 46.10
N ILE A 900 -13.86 -1.88 45.81
CA ILE A 900 -12.91 -2.05 44.70
C ILE A 900 -13.63 -2.83 43.61
N ALA A 901 -13.74 -2.27 42.41
CA ALA A 901 -14.43 -2.88 41.28
C ALA A 901 -13.57 -2.82 40.00
N ASP A 902 -13.75 -3.81 39.13
CA ASP A 902 -13.16 -3.95 37.79
C ASP A 902 -14.29 -3.74 36.76
N GLU A 903 -14.14 -2.79 35.83
CA GLU A 903 -15.25 -2.29 35.01
C GLU A 903 -15.47 -3.10 33.72
N THR A 904 -16.69 -3.63 33.54
CA THR A 904 -17.27 -3.89 32.19
C THR A 904 -18.74 -3.47 32.06
N GLY A 905 -19.29 -2.66 32.98
CA GLY A 905 -20.71 -2.25 32.95
C GLY A 905 -21.03 -0.96 33.71
N ARG A 906 -22.18 -0.34 33.41
CA ARG A 906 -22.62 0.95 33.97
C ARG A 906 -23.03 0.81 35.45
N LEU A 907 -22.35 1.51 36.35
CA LEU A 907 -22.65 1.54 37.78
C LEU A 907 -23.61 2.70 38.16
N PRO A 908 -24.33 2.59 39.29
CA PRO A 908 -25.21 3.65 39.78
C PRO A 908 -24.46 4.89 40.31
N GLU A 909 -23.16 4.81 40.62
CA GLU A 909 -22.30 5.94 41.01
C GLU A 909 -20.88 5.83 40.42
N LEU A 910 -20.19 6.97 40.27
CA LEU A 910 -18.84 7.10 39.68
C LEU A 910 -17.73 6.58 40.61
N ILE A 911 -16.87 5.68 40.11
CA ILE A 911 -15.63 5.28 40.78
C ILE A 911 -14.64 6.45 40.73
N ARG A 912 -14.13 6.88 41.89
CA ARG A 912 -13.27 8.08 42.02
C ARG A 912 -11.78 7.78 42.14
N THR A 913 -11.38 6.52 42.02
CA THR A 913 -9.97 6.08 42.04
C THR A 913 -9.72 5.11 40.89
N THR A 914 -8.90 5.53 39.92
CA THR A 914 -8.43 4.69 38.82
C THR A 914 -7.24 3.85 39.27
N PHE A 915 -7.40 2.52 39.29
CA PHE A 915 -6.24 1.63 39.16
C PHE A 915 -6.07 1.30 37.68
N ALA A 916 -4.89 1.59 37.14
CA ALA A 916 -4.51 1.18 35.79
C ALA A 916 -4.25 -0.34 35.76
N ARG A 917 -4.70 -1.02 34.71
CA ARG A 917 -4.19 -2.34 34.32
C ARG A 917 -2.90 -2.20 33.54
#